data_AF-A0A934CZL2-F1
#
_entry.id   AF-A0A934CZL2-F1
#
_cell.length_a   1.000
_cell.length_b   1.000
_cell.length_c   1.000
_cell.angle_alpha   90.00
_cell.angle_beta   90.00
_cell.angle_gamma   90.00
#
_symmetry.space_group_name_H-M   'P 1'
#
loop_
_entity.id
_entity.type
_entity.pdbx_description
1 polymer ?
#
loop_
_entity_poly.entity_id
_entity_poly.type
_entity_poly.pdbx_seq_one_letter_code
_entity_poly.pdbx_strand_id
1 'polypeptide(L)'
;MAPPERLARALVDAAFELHRRRLWLELPLDAPFLVRVPGEPHPLSVAALGQCGQDYGLFIVRGEDALERFAEFIALRGPRLNGLDLLLLSMAPLEGVPPELRRLARAAGLRPRSSDLTPMILAKPRGQQVGRPPTKQEQASLLALVHGVLLTRDANELRVDSIHPRSKHFLEITVEAKRDGFIASTRRVKVELPAEFPTPPLPDLPPDLPRLDERWVVGTPPELDSSSDSPDELAIVVLREADGQPIAGFEVSLNDFDSIRNVFATLLRGEYESQPPGLPREVLFTEVEVHAAVGPLFEAHGVSCRWLDHHPRLDEYSESDDVDAPTHGRRRNDEPSLPTELPTELPTTLEGWKDADLQVLERLVERLGSDSKPDECAFACFFGGDQTAEAVIKELDQRETLGAFCEWHMAHYRATPRSRTVLERRLAQDDLAPIERTILVARNQTRNSIYRAVAARPGESLDLEDIFDGTRVTIHDRSLSGRDLDDRFLPLRVLELGAWRVASLAGPPLTYPDVYTAMQLFESAGVELSVAGIQRRPEVLGWLWGLRLSRYQRTVRLTNTDLDPFLLHTATFRAADPNAAARGLSSRPDVRHDEEQGVWMWWRPGVPAGAVGESTKLGSIALHDDRLVLEVNSAARFERARAWLEALPGGVEFERVTTREASTELAPLDDRLPSQQPAPSPEAIAQRARLQRETCMLWLDQPVPLLGDRTPRQAARTAAGRRKVALMIRTMPTWSSPAGPLEPPREELLRQIGATARA
;
A
#
# COMPACT_ATOMS: atom_id res chain seq x y z
N MET A 1 -23.95 27.49 10.48
CA MET A 1 -23.54 26.20 11.09
C MET A 1 -24.77 25.52 11.66
N ALA A 2 -24.96 24.22 11.40
CA ALA A 2 -26.00 23.46 12.10
C ALA A 2 -25.60 23.29 13.58
N PRO A 3 -26.55 23.31 14.53
CA PRO A 3 -26.26 23.05 15.93
C PRO A 3 -25.70 21.62 16.10
N PRO A 4 -24.79 21.39 17.07
CA PRO A 4 -24.22 20.07 17.31
C PRO A 4 -25.34 19.08 17.64
N GLU A 5 -25.22 17.88 17.08
CA GLU A 5 -26.17 16.84 17.32
C GLU A 5 -26.05 16.35 18.77
N ARG A 6 -27.14 16.49 19.54
CA ARG A 6 -27.14 16.23 20.99
C ARG A 6 -26.61 14.84 21.35
N LEU A 7 -27.00 13.81 20.59
CA LEU A 7 -26.58 12.43 20.83
C LEU A 7 -25.08 12.23 20.55
N ALA A 8 -24.58 12.74 19.42
CA ALA A 8 -23.17 12.66 19.07
C ALA A 8 -22.31 13.39 20.09
N ARG A 9 -22.74 14.56 20.55
CA ARG A 9 -22.05 15.33 21.58
C ARG A 9 -22.00 14.57 22.91
N ALA A 10 -23.12 14.05 23.39
CA ALA A 10 -23.16 13.29 24.62
C ALA A 10 -22.25 12.06 24.57
N LEU A 11 -22.22 11.32 23.46
CA LEU A 11 -21.36 10.13 23.30
C LEU A 11 -19.88 10.49 23.28
N VAL A 12 -19.51 11.56 22.57
CA VAL A 12 -18.14 12.07 22.55
C VAL A 12 -17.68 12.52 23.94
N ASP A 13 -18.50 13.28 24.65
CA ASP A 13 -18.18 13.75 26.00
C ASP A 13 -18.02 12.56 26.96
N ALA A 14 -18.87 11.53 26.82
CA ALA A 14 -18.78 10.29 27.58
C ALA A 14 -17.50 9.49 27.25
N ALA A 15 -17.07 9.45 25.98
CA ALA A 15 -15.83 8.79 25.56
C ALA A 15 -14.58 9.49 26.14
N PHE A 16 -14.56 10.82 26.16
CA PHE A 16 -13.51 11.58 26.83
C PHE A 16 -13.50 11.36 28.34
N GLU A 17 -14.67 11.30 28.98
CA GLU A 17 -14.77 10.95 30.40
C GLU A 17 -14.20 9.55 30.66
N LEU A 18 -14.59 8.55 29.87
CA LEU A 18 -14.05 7.20 29.95
C LEU A 18 -12.52 7.18 29.85
N HIS A 19 -11.97 7.88 28.87
CA HIS A 19 -10.52 7.98 28.68
C HIS A 19 -9.82 8.64 29.88
N ARG A 20 -10.36 9.76 30.39
CA ARG A 20 -9.83 10.44 31.58
C ARG A 20 -9.79 9.53 32.81
N ARG A 21 -10.73 8.59 32.91
CA ARG A 21 -10.81 7.65 34.02
C ARG A 21 -9.81 6.50 33.88
N ARG A 22 -9.22 6.23 32.71
CA ARG A 22 -8.14 5.23 32.55
C ARG A 22 -8.48 3.82 33.03
N LEU A 23 -9.63 3.29 32.61
CA LEU A 23 -10.12 1.95 33.02
C LEU A 23 -9.11 0.82 32.80
N TRP A 24 -8.26 0.92 31.78
CA TRP A 24 -7.25 -0.08 31.44
C TRP A 24 -6.16 -0.27 32.51
N LEU A 25 -6.03 0.67 33.46
CA LEU A 25 -5.13 0.51 34.61
C LEU A 25 -5.72 -0.41 35.68
N GLU A 26 -7.05 -0.58 35.69
CA GLU A 26 -7.78 -1.35 36.70
C GLU A 26 -8.29 -2.69 36.14
N LEU A 27 -8.58 -2.74 34.83
CA LEU A 27 -9.20 -3.88 34.17
C LEU A 27 -8.30 -4.43 33.08
N PRO A 28 -7.90 -5.71 33.16
CA PRO A 28 -7.22 -6.36 32.06
C PRO A 28 -8.16 -6.70 30.90
N LEU A 29 -7.58 -6.81 29.70
CA LEU A 29 -8.32 -7.15 28.49
C LEU A 29 -9.07 -8.48 28.65
N ASP A 30 -8.47 -9.43 29.36
CA ASP A 30 -9.05 -10.74 29.62
C ASP A 30 -10.10 -10.76 30.74
N ALA A 31 -10.50 -9.62 31.33
CA ALA A 31 -11.55 -9.56 32.36
C ALA A 31 -12.85 -8.93 31.83
N PRO A 32 -13.64 -9.66 31.02
CA PRO A 32 -14.88 -9.16 30.46
C PRO A 32 -15.99 -9.06 31.50
N PHE A 33 -16.92 -8.15 31.25
CA PHE A 33 -18.18 -8.04 31.97
C PHE A 33 -19.32 -7.81 30.99
N LEU A 34 -20.54 -8.06 31.47
CA LEU A 34 -21.74 -7.92 30.68
C LEU A 34 -22.40 -6.58 30.94
N VAL A 35 -22.90 -5.94 29.89
CA VAL A 35 -23.69 -4.70 30.01
C VAL A 35 -24.99 -4.84 29.24
N ARG A 36 -26.11 -4.76 29.96
CA ARG A 36 -27.45 -4.71 29.38
C ARG A 36 -27.87 -3.26 29.23
N VAL A 37 -28.05 -2.81 27.99
CA VAL A 37 -28.44 -1.43 27.66
C VAL A 37 -29.79 -1.40 26.93
N PRO A 38 -30.53 -0.28 27.02
CA PRO A 38 -31.78 -0.13 26.26
C PRO A 38 -31.51 -0.19 24.75
N GLY A 39 -32.31 -0.97 24.02
CA GLY A 39 -32.21 -1.07 22.57
C GLY A 39 -31.33 -2.22 22.04
N GLU A 40 -30.67 -2.98 22.92
CA GLU A 40 -29.98 -4.23 22.58
C GLU A 40 -30.78 -5.44 23.10
N PRO A 41 -31.00 -6.48 22.27
CA PRO A 41 -31.78 -7.66 22.67
C PRO A 41 -31.04 -8.56 23.66
N HIS A 42 -29.70 -8.58 23.60
CA HIS A 42 -28.83 -9.41 24.43
C HIS A 42 -27.80 -8.54 25.19
N PRO A 43 -27.28 -8.99 26.34
CA PRO A 43 -26.17 -8.32 27.01
C PRO A 43 -24.95 -8.19 26.10
N LEU A 44 -24.32 -7.02 26.15
CA LEU A 44 -23.06 -6.74 25.47
C LEU A 44 -21.91 -7.31 26.30
N SER A 45 -20.97 -8.00 25.68
CA SER A 45 -19.71 -8.40 26.33
C SER A 45 -18.69 -7.28 26.14
N VAL A 46 -18.14 -6.76 27.24
CA VAL A 46 -17.31 -5.55 27.26
C VAL A 46 -15.98 -5.84 27.93
N ALA A 47 -14.89 -5.40 27.31
CA ALA A 47 -13.55 -5.42 27.88
C ALA A 47 -12.85 -4.07 27.68
N ALA A 48 -11.93 -3.74 28.59
CA ALA A 48 -11.13 -2.52 28.51
C ALA A 48 -9.91 -2.71 27.61
N LEU A 49 -9.62 -1.71 26.77
CA LEU A 49 -8.43 -1.64 25.92
C LEU A 49 -7.46 -0.58 26.46
N GLY A 50 -6.15 -0.79 26.29
CA GLY A 50 -5.11 0.18 26.69
C GLY A 50 -3.91 -0.36 27.47
N GLN A 51 -3.87 -1.66 27.79
CA GLN A 51 -2.78 -2.22 28.63
C GLN A 51 -1.42 -2.26 27.94
N CYS A 52 -1.38 -2.35 26.61
CA CYS A 52 -0.14 -2.31 25.82
C CYS A 52 0.32 -0.88 25.47
N GLY A 53 -0.29 0.15 26.07
CA GLY A 53 0.05 1.55 25.81
C GLY A 53 -0.51 2.12 24.51
N GLN A 54 -1.39 1.40 23.82
CA GLN A 54 -2.10 1.83 22.60
C GLN A 54 -3.60 1.47 22.69
N ASP A 55 -4.42 2.09 21.83
CA ASP A 55 -5.87 1.85 21.70
C ASP A 55 -6.71 1.96 22.98
N TYR A 56 -6.75 3.15 23.59
CA TYR A 56 -7.46 3.36 24.86
C TYR A 56 -8.99 3.39 24.70
N GLY A 57 -9.71 2.42 25.28
CA GLY A 57 -11.17 2.45 25.27
C GLY A 57 -11.86 1.13 25.61
N LEU A 58 -12.89 0.76 24.86
CA LEU A 58 -13.70 -0.45 25.07
C LEU A 58 -13.82 -1.28 23.79
N PHE A 59 -13.61 -2.59 23.96
CA PHE A 59 -13.91 -3.62 22.99
C PHE A 59 -15.24 -4.27 23.35
N ILE A 60 -16.22 -4.22 22.45
CA ILE A 60 -17.60 -4.60 22.75
C ILE A 60 -18.10 -5.60 21.72
N VAL A 61 -18.41 -6.82 22.18
CA VAL A 61 -18.99 -7.89 21.35
C VAL A 61 -20.50 -7.94 21.57
N ARG A 62 -21.24 -8.07 20.47
CA ARG A 62 -22.72 -8.14 20.43
C ARG A 62 -23.19 -9.54 20.05
N GLY A 63 -24.46 -9.81 20.31
CA GLY A 63 -25.12 -11.07 19.96
C GLY A 63 -25.50 -11.91 21.17
N GLU A 64 -26.26 -12.98 20.92
CA GLU A 64 -26.67 -13.93 21.95
C GLU A 64 -25.47 -14.70 22.54
N ASP A 65 -24.46 -14.97 21.70
CA ASP A 65 -23.21 -15.66 22.01
C ASP A 65 -22.05 -14.70 22.33
N ALA A 66 -22.32 -13.42 22.64
CA ALA A 66 -21.29 -12.38 22.78
C ALA A 66 -20.16 -12.74 23.76
N LEU A 67 -20.49 -13.25 24.94
CA LEU A 67 -19.49 -13.62 25.95
C LEU A 67 -18.70 -14.87 25.56
N GLU A 68 -19.37 -15.84 24.94
CA GLU A 68 -18.73 -17.06 24.44
C GLU A 68 -17.73 -16.73 23.34
N ARG A 69 -18.12 -15.87 22.39
CA ARG A 69 -17.25 -15.40 21.30
C ARG A 69 -16.09 -14.53 21.79
N PHE A 70 -16.33 -13.70 22.80
CA PHE A 70 -15.27 -12.95 23.45
C PHE A 70 -14.28 -13.91 24.14
N ALA A 71 -14.79 -14.91 24.85
CA ALA A 71 -13.95 -15.90 25.51
C ALA A 71 -13.15 -16.76 24.51
N GLU A 72 -13.76 -17.12 23.38
CA GLU A 72 -13.10 -17.77 22.23
C GLU A 72 -11.94 -16.89 21.70
N PHE A 73 -12.19 -15.60 21.51
CA PHE A 73 -11.18 -14.63 21.04
C PHE A 73 -9.98 -14.53 22.01
N ILE A 74 -10.23 -14.44 23.32
CA ILE A 74 -9.16 -14.41 24.33
C ILE A 74 -8.41 -15.75 24.41
N ALA A 75 -9.13 -16.87 24.35
CA ALA A 75 -8.55 -18.21 24.48
C ALA A 75 -7.66 -18.59 23.29
N LEU A 76 -8.01 -18.18 22.07
CA LEU A 76 -7.25 -18.53 20.86
C LEU A 76 -6.02 -17.65 20.60
N ARG A 77 -5.80 -16.58 21.40
CA ARG A 77 -4.72 -15.58 21.21
C ARG A 77 -4.47 -15.25 19.72
N GLY A 78 -5.53 -14.91 18.99
CA GLY A 78 -5.47 -14.71 17.56
C GLY A 78 -6.75 -14.14 16.92
N PRO A 79 -6.65 -13.55 15.74
CA PRO A 79 -7.44 -12.40 15.29
C PRO A 79 -8.66 -12.81 14.44
N ARG A 80 -9.54 -13.62 15.01
CA ARG A 80 -10.80 -13.98 14.36
C ARG A 80 -11.86 -12.88 14.47
N LEU A 81 -11.48 -11.64 14.17
CA LEU A 81 -12.36 -10.48 14.20
C LEU A 81 -13.56 -10.63 13.25
N ASN A 82 -13.41 -11.38 12.15
CA ASN A 82 -14.47 -11.57 11.14
C ASN A 82 -15.70 -12.32 11.69
N GLY A 83 -15.52 -13.16 12.71
CA GLY A 83 -16.62 -13.89 13.36
C GLY A 83 -17.43 -13.07 14.35
N LEU A 84 -16.95 -11.88 14.73
CA LEU A 84 -17.55 -11.05 15.78
C LEU A 84 -18.46 -9.95 15.19
N ASP A 85 -19.58 -9.69 15.87
CA ASP A 85 -20.31 -8.43 15.72
C ASP A 85 -19.78 -7.45 16.77
N LEU A 86 -19.09 -6.41 16.32
CA LEU A 86 -18.22 -5.58 17.14
C LEU A 86 -18.67 -4.12 17.16
N LEU A 87 -18.67 -3.52 18.34
CA LEU A 87 -18.55 -2.08 18.52
C LEU A 87 -17.20 -1.80 19.16
N LEU A 88 -16.46 -0.85 18.60
CA LEU A 88 -15.18 -0.43 19.14
C LEU A 88 -15.26 1.06 19.46
N LEU A 89 -14.86 1.41 20.68
CA LEU A 89 -14.60 2.77 21.11
C LEU A 89 -13.12 2.81 21.49
N SER A 90 -12.32 3.57 20.76
CA SER A 90 -10.90 3.81 21.06
C SER A 90 -10.59 5.31 21.00
N MET A 91 -9.46 5.72 21.56
CA MET A 91 -8.94 7.07 21.45
C MET A 91 -7.70 7.04 20.56
N ALA A 92 -7.75 7.79 19.46
CA ALA A 92 -6.65 7.91 18.51
C ALA A 92 -6.40 9.39 18.19
N PRO A 93 -5.16 9.81 17.85
CA PRO A 93 -4.91 11.12 17.26
C PRO A 93 -5.84 11.33 16.06
N LEU A 94 -6.39 12.53 15.88
CA LEU A 94 -7.32 12.82 14.78
C LEU A 94 -6.74 12.44 13.41
N GLU A 95 -5.43 12.59 13.21
CA GLU A 95 -4.71 12.18 12.01
C GLU A 95 -4.84 10.67 11.73
N GLY A 96 -4.80 9.83 12.77
CA GLY A 96 -5.00 8.38 12.68
C GLY A 96 -6.45 7.93 12.57
N VAL A 97 -7.44 8.83 12.68
CA VAL A 97 -8.87 8.48 12.54
C VAL A 97 -9.28 8.50 11.07
N PRO A 98 -9.82 7.42 10.50
CA PRO A 98 -10.31 7.40 9.12
C PRO A 98 -11.34 8.50 8.83
N PRO A 99 -11.30 9.17 7.65
CA PRO A 99 -12.16 10.32 7.33
C PRO A 99 -13.67 10.07 7.53
N GLU A 100 -14.10 8.82 7.30
CA GLU A 100 -15.48 8.36 7.44
C GLU A 100 -15.94 8.35 8.91
N LEU A 101 -15.06 7.98 9.83
CA LEU A 101 -15.31 7.95 11.27
C LEU A 101 -15.22 9.35 11.91
N ARG A 102 -14.49 10.29 11.29
CA ARG A 102 -14.42 11.71 11.73
C ARG A 102 -15.80 12.41 11.69
N ARG A 103 -16.81 11.83 11.03
CA ARG A 103 -18.16 12.41 10.96
C ARG A 103 -18.83 12.54 12.33
N LEU A 104 -18.59 11.60 13.24
CA LEU A 104 -19.18 11.63 14.59
C LEU A 104 -18.61 12.78 15.43
N ALA A 105 -17.29 12.95 15.42
CA ALA A 105 -16.61 14.07 16.09
C ALA A 105 -17.08 15.43 15.55
N ARG A 106 -17.25 15.54 14.22
CA ARG A 106 -17.82 16.73 13.57
C ARG A 106 -19.27 16.98 13.97
N ALA A 107 -20.12 15.94 14.02
CA ALA A 107 -21.51 16.04 14.45
C ALA A 107 -21.64 16.48 15.92
N ALA A 108 -20.69 16.09 16.78
CA ALA A 108 -20.58 16.57 18.16
C ALA A 108 -20.11 18.03 18.28
N GLY A 109 -19.69 18.66 17.18
CA GLY A 109 -19.13 20.00 17.18
C GLY A 109 -17.73 20.09 17.77
N LEU A 110 -16.97 18.98 17.79
CA LEU A 110 -15.55 19.03 18.12
C LEU A 110 -14.76 19.68 16.98
N ARG A 111 -13.72 20.42 17.35
CA ARG A 111 -12.65 20.86 16.44
C ARG A 111 -11.29 20.51 17.06
N PRO A 112 -10.94 19.21 17.10
CA PRO A 112 -9.65 18.76 17.62
C PRO A 112 -8.55 19.02 16.60
N ARG A 113 -7.31 19.23 17.08
CA ARG A 113 -6.09 19.28 16.27
C ARG A 113 -5.69 17.90 15.76
N SER A 114 -4.84 17.84 14.73
CA SER A 114 -4.36 16.57 14.14
C SER A 114 -3.81 15.60 15.22
N SER A 115 -3.09 16.16 16.19
CA SER A 115 -2.48 15.42 17.31
C SER A 115 -3.41 15.20 18.49
N ASP A 116 -4.59 15.83 18.52
CA ASP A 116 -5.49 15.71 19.65
C ASP A 116 -6.16 14.34 19.61
N LEU A 117 -6.11 13.64 20.76
CA LEU A 117 -6.83 12.39 20.93
C LEU A 117 -8.33 12.63 20.73
N THR A 118 -8.89 11.92 19.78
CA THR A 118 -10.30 11.99 19.40
C THR A 118 -10.92 10.60 19.54
N PRO A 119 -12.17 10.49 20.02
CA PRO A 119 -12.89 9.23 20.02
C PRO A 119 -13.05 8.68 18.59
N MET A 120 -12.44 7.53 18.35
CA MET A 120 -12.66 6.70 17.17
C MET A 120 -13.69 5.65 17.53
N ILE A 121 -14.88 5.75 16.93
CA ILE A 121 -15.99 4.83 17.18
C ILE A 121 -16.40 4.17 15.87
N LEU A 122 -16.35 2.84 15.83
CA LEU A 122 -16.76 2.05 14.68
C LEU A 122 -17.68 0.89 15.08
N ALA A 123 -18.44 0.42 14.11
CA ALA A 123 -19.26 -0.76 14.16
C ALA A 123 -18.84 -1.72 13.04
N LYS A 124 -18.64 -2.99 13.34
CA LYS A 124 -18.31 -4.05 12.39
C LYS A 124 -19.31 -5.19 12.56
N PRO A 125 -20.28 -5.33 11.65
CA PRO A 125 -21.18 -6.49 11.63
C PRO A 125 -20.42 -7.78 11.35
N ARG A 126 -20.98 -8.91 11.83
CA ARG A 126 -20.44 -10.25 11.58
C ARG A 126 -20.26 -10.51 10.07
N GLY A 127 -19.10 -11.04 9.69
CA GLY A 127 -18.76 -11.38 8.30
C GLY A 127 -18.25 -10.20 7.44
N GLN A 128 -18.15 -8.99 7.99
CA GLN A 128 -17.55 -7.85 7.28
C GLN A 128 -16.10 -7.64 7.69
N GLN A 129 -15.22 -7.38 6.74
CA GLN A 129 -13.81 -7.10 7.02
C GLN A 129 -13.60 -5.64 7.47
N VAL A 130 -14.31 -4.69 6.84
CA VAL A 130 -14.15 -3.25 7.07
C VAL A 130 -15.19 -2.72 8.06
N GLY A 131 -14.75 -1.93 9.04
CA GLY A 131 -15.63 -1.24 10.00
C GLY A 131 -16.31 0.00 9.40
N ARG A 132 -17.53 0.29 9.86
CA ARG A 132 -18.32 1.46 9.43
C ARG A 132 -18.63 2.41 10.61
N PRO A 133 -19.04 3.66 10.36
CA PRO A 133 -19.59 4.51 11.42
C PRO A 133 -20.81 3.84 12.11
N PRO A 134 -21.01 4.05 13.42
CA PRO A 134 -22.16 3.53 14.13
C PRO A 134 -23.46 4.25 13.72
N THR A 135 -24.55 3.50 13.62
CA THR A 135 -25.91 4.01 13.44
C THR A 135 -26.37 4.81 14.67
N LYS A 136 -27.50 5.53 14.56
CA LYS A 136 -28.06 6.28 15.69
C LYS A 136 -28.46 5.39 16.87
N GLN A 137 -28.95 4.18 16.58
CA GLN A 137 -29.26 3.20 17.61
C GLN A 137 -27.98 2.73 18.31
N GLU A 138 -26.94 2.37 17.56
CA GLU A 138 -25.65 1.95 18.11
C GLU A 138 -24.98 3.07 18.93
N GLN A 139 -25.09 4.34 18.49
CA GLN A 139 -24.63 5.50 19.26
C GLN A 139 -25.37 5.63 20.60
N ALA A 140 -26.68 5.38 20.64
CA ALA A 140 -27.46 5.42 21.86
C ALA A 140 -27.12 4.25 22.80
N SER A 141 -26.95 3.04 22.27
CA SER A 141 -26.49 1.86 23.03
C SER A 141 -25.11 2.11 23.65
N LEU A 142 -24.17 2.66 22.87
CA LEU A 142 -22.82 2.99 23.35
C LEU A 142 -22.83 4.07 24.43
N LEU A 143 -23.66 5.11 24.28
CA LEU A 143 -23.78 6.15 25.29
C LEU A 143 -24.29 5.57 26.62
N ALA A 144 -25.34 4.75 26.58
CA ALA A 144 -25.87 4.07 27.76
C ALA A 144 -24.82 3.14 28.39
N LEU A 145 -24.08 2.39 27.56
CA LEU A 145 -23.01 1.49 28.01
C LEU A 145 -21.93 2.26 28.76
N VAL A 146 -21.38 3.31 28.15
CA VAL A 146 -20.29 4.11 28.74
C VAL A 146 -20.73 4.72 30.07
N HIS A 147 -21.94 5.29 30.14
CA HIS A 147 -22.47 5.80 31.41
C HIS A 147 -22.67 4.69 32.45
N GLY A 148 -23.17 3.52 32.05
CA GLY A 148 -23.32 2.38 32.95
C GLY A 148 -21.99 1.96 33.57
N VAL A 149 -20.95 1.82 32.75
CA VAL A 149 -19.59 1.48 33.21
C VAL A 149 -19.04 2.52 34.17
N LEU A 150 -19.18 3.81 33.83
CA LEU A 150 -18.70 4.91 34.67
C LEU A 150 -19.43 4.96 36.02
N LEU A 151 -20.76 4.80 36.05
CA LEU A 151 -21.56 4.78 37.27
C LEU A 151 -21.20 3.59 38.18
N THR A 152 -21.04 2.41 37.60
CA THR A 152 -20.65 1.21 38.35
C THR A 152 -19.23 1.31 38.90
N ARG A 153 -18.31 1.96 38.16
CA ARG A 153 -16.97 2.25 38.65
C ARG A 153 -16.99 3.25 39.79
N ASP A 154 -17.73 4.35 39.66
CA ASP A 154 -17.85 5.39 40.70
C ASP A 154 -18.48 4.84 41.99
N ALA A 155 -19.34 3.82 41.89
CA ALA A 155 -19.87 3.06 43.02
C ALA A 155 -18.88 2.02 43.61
N ASN A 156 -17.70 1.86 43.01
CA ASN A 156 -16.69 0.84 43.34
C ASN A 156 -17.21 -0.62 43.21
N GLU A 157 -18.18 -0.82 42.33
CA GLU A 157 -18.83 -2.11 42.05
C GLU A 157 -18.28 -2.80 40.79
N LEU A 158 -17.41 -2.13 40.02
CA LEU A 158 -16.79 -2.67 38.80
C LEU A 158 -15.63 -3.64 39.14
N ARG A 159 -15.96 -4.74 39.81
CA ARG A 159 -15.01 -5.80 40.18
C ARG A 159 -15.22 -7.02 39.30
N VAL A 160 -14.29 -7.20 38.38
CA VAL A 160 -14.33 -8.23 37.34
C VAL A 160 -13.05 -9.06 37.42
N ASP A 161 -13.17 -10.33 37.08
CA ASP A 161 -12.10 -11.32 37.17
C ASP A 161 -11.70 -11.73 35.76
N SER A 162 -10.41 -12.03 35.52
CA SER A 162 -9.96 -12.58 34.25
C SER A 162 -10.72 -13.85 33.90
N ILE A 163 -11.06 -14.00 32.62
CA ILE A 163 -11.85 -15.09 32.10
C ILE A 163 -11.01 -16.37 32.02
N HIS A 164 -11.58 -17.47 32.50
CA HIS A 164 -11.01 -18.80 32.42
C HIS A 164 -12.09 -19.75 31.91
N PRO A 165 -11.77 -20.88 31.24
CA PRO A 165 -12.73 -21.93 30.87
C PRO A 165 -13.60 -22.47 32.03
N ARG A 166 -13.23 -22.18 33.28
CA ARG A 166 -13.97 -22.60 34.50
C ARG A 166 -14.78 -21.46 35.12
N SER A 167 -14.67 -20.25 34.58
CA SER A 167 -15.41 -19.08 35.04
C SER A 167 -16.89 -19.28 34.77
N LYS A 168 -17.70 -19.22 35.83
CA LYS A 168 -19.15 -19.42 35.77
C LYS A 168 -19.95 -18.18 36.14
N HIS A 169 -19.33 -17.18 36.76
CA HIS A 169 -20.03 -16.03 37.32
C HIS A 169 -19.42 -14.73 36.83
N PHE A 170 -20.18 -13.97 36.05
CA PHE A 170 -19.75 -12.71 35.45
C PHE A 170 -20.52 -11.55 36.06
N LEU A 171 -19.89 -10.38 36.16
CA LEU A 171 -20.57 -9.15 36.51
C LEU A 171 -21.48 -8.74 35.34
N GLU A 172 -22.77 -8.55 35.59
CA GLU A 172 -23.70 -7.93 34.66
C GLU A 172 -24.13 -6.57 35.20
N ILE A 173 -23.93 -5.54 34.40
CA ILE A 173 -24.38 -4.16 34.63
C ILE A 173 -25.67 -3.97 33.84
N THR A 174 -26.78 -3.67 34.53
CA THR A 174 -28.03 -3.29 33.87
C THR A 174 -28.18 -1.78 33.89
N VAL A 175 -28.29 -1.19 32.71
CA VAL A 175 -28.43 0.26 32.51
C VAL A 175 -29.87 0.59 32.13
N GLU A 176 -30.49 1.50 32.87
CA GLU A 176 -31.83 2.01 32.55
C GLU A 176 -31.76 3.52 32.27
N ALA A 177 -32.47 3.97 31.23
CA ALA A 177 -32.63 5.37 30.93
C ALA A 177 -33.71 6.01 31.82
N LYS A 178 -33.38 7.09 32.52
CA LYS A 178 -34.31 7.95 33.27
C LYS A 178 -34.42 9.32 32.60
N ARG A 179 -35.38 10.14 33.07
CA ARG A 179 -35.63 11.48 32.52
C ARG A 179 -34.39 12.38 32.51
N ASP A 180 -33.49 12.25 33.49
CA ASP A 180 -32.31 13.12 33.67
C ASP A 180 -30.97 12.37 33.60
N GLY A 181 -30.91 11.20 32.95
CA GLY A 181 -29.65 10.45 32.77
C GLY A 181 -29.83 8.93 32.81
N PHE A 182 -28.80 8.22 33.25
CA PHE A 182 -28.80 6.77 33.36
C PHE A 182 -28.69 6.34 34.82
N ILE A 183 -29.27 5.18 35.14
CA ILE A 183 -28.95 4.44 36.36
C ILE A 183 -28.32 3.11 35.99
N ALA A 184 -27.37 2.66 36.80
CA ALA A 184 -26.75 1.36 36.67
C ALA A 184 -27.03 0.53 37.93
N SER A 185 -27.30 -0.75 37.74
CA SER A 185 -27.36 -1.74 38.83
C SER A 185 -26.51 -2.94 38.45
N THR A 186 -25.89 -3.56 39.45
CA THR A 186 -25.01 -4.71 39.23
C THR A 186 -25.61 -5.98 39.80
N ARG A 187 -25.34 -7.11 39.13
CA ARG A 187 -25.55 -8.44 39.68
C ARG A 187 -24.51 -9.41 39.14
N ARG A 188 -24.26 -10.52 39.85
CA ARG A 188 -23.48 -11.63 39.32
C ARG A 188 -24.43 -12.59 38.61
N VAL A 189 -24.19 -12.87 37.34
CA VAL A 189 -24.97 -13.82 36.54
C VAL A 189 -24.16 -15.08 36.31
N LYS A 190 -24.82 -16.23 36.37
CA LYS A 190 -24.20 -17.49 36.01
C LYS A 190 -24.26 -17.66 34.49
N VAL A 191 -23.12 -17.76 33.82
CA VAL A 191 -23.02 -18.09 32.40
C VAL A 191 -22.14 -19.33 32.26
N GLU A 192 -22.63 -20.33 31.53
CA GLU A 192 -21.87 -21.54 31.25
C GLU A 192 -21.10 -21.33 29.95
N LEU A 193 -19.79 -21.12 30.07
CA LEU A 193 -18.90 -21.15 28.92
C LEU A 193 -18.68 -22.59 28.47
N PRO A 194 -18.40 -22.83 27.17
CA PRO A 194 -17.92 -24.11 26.70
C PRO A 194 -16.70 -24.57 27.51
N ALA A 195 -16.67 -25.85 27.90
CA ALA A 195 -15.54 -26.42 28.63
C ALA A 195 -14.24 -26.39 27.81
N GLU A 196 -14.40 -26.50 26.49
CA GLU A 196 -13.40 -26.30 25.46
C GLU A 196 -14.05 -25.42 24.39
N PHE A 197 -13.38 -24.34 24.00
CA PHE A 197 -13.76 -23.64 22.77
C PHE A 197 -13.42 -24.56 21.61
N PRO A 198 -14.32 -24.74 20.63
CA PRO A 198 -14.02 -25.56 19.48
C PRO A 198 -12.77 -24.98 18.81
N THR A 199 -11.63 -25.64 19.01
CA THR A 199 -10.47 -25.42 18.17
C THR A 199 -10.95 -25.72 16.76
N PRO A 200 -10.70 -24.82 15.80
CA PRO A 200 -11.01 -25.08 14.40
C PRO A 200 -10.44 -26.44 14.05
N PRO A 201 -11.15 -27.25 13.26
CA PRO A 201 -10.63 -28.54 12.88
C PRO A 201 -9.22 -28.32 12.33
N LEU A 202 -8.24 -28.95 12.98
CA LEU A 202 -6.88 -28.94 12.48
C LEU A 202 -6.93 -29.51 11.06
N PRO A 203 -6.16 -28.96 10.11
CA PRO A 203 -6.06 -29.56 8.79
C PRO A 203 -5.72 -31.05 8.94
N ASP A 204 -6.46 -31.92 8.26
CA ASP A 204 -6.16 -33.36 8.29
C ASP A 204 -4.77 -33.61 7.73
N LEU A 205 -3.91 -34.27 8.50
CA LEU A 205 -2.63 -34.77 8.01
C LEU A 205 -2.74 -36.27 7.72
N PRO A 206 -1.99 -36.79 6.74
CA PRO A 206 -1.90 -38.23 6.51
C PRO A 206 -1.44 -38.95 7.81
N PRO A 207 -2.09 -40.07 8.19
CA PRO A 207 -1.78 -40.78 9.44
C PRO A 207 -0.39 -41.44 9.45
N ASP A 208 0.25 -41.55 8.29
CA ASP A 208 1.51 -42.24 8.02
C ASP A 208 2.69 -41.30 7.67
N LEU A 209 2.60 -40.02 8.05
CA LEU A 209 3.73 -39.08 7.87
C LEU A 209 4.99 -39.61 8.58
N PRO A 210 6.15 -39.67 7.89
CA PRO A 210 7.38 -40.18 8.48
C PRO A 210 7.89 -39.22 9.57
N ARG A 211 8.52 -39.78 10.61
CA ARG A 211 9.16 -39.00 11.66
C ARG A 211 10.57 -38.61 11.21
N LEU A 212 10.86 -37.32 11.23
CA LEU A 212 12.17 -36.76 10.95
C LEU A 212 12.91 -36.60 12.28
N ASP A 213 14.16 -37.08 12.37
CA ASP A 213 15.04 -36.82 13.51
C ASP A 213 15.69 -35.44 13.39
N GLU A 214 14.86 -34.43 13.19
CA GLU A 214 15.25 -33.04 12.97
C GLU A 214 14.57 -32.11 13.97
N ARG A 215 15.20 -30.95 14.19
CA ARG A 215 14.62 -29.83 14.93
C ARG A 215 14.51 -28.64 13.99
N TRP A 216 13.34 -27.99 13.99
CA TRP A 216 13.05 -26.89 13.09
C TRP A 216 12.97 -25.58 13.85
N VAL A 217 13.41 -24.49 13.22
CA VAL A 217 13.29 -23.12 13.70
C VAL A 217 12.32 -22.40 12.77
N VAL A 218 11.30 -21.75 13.32
CA VAL A 218 10.25 -21.03 12.60
C VAL A 218 10.23 -19.59 13.08
N GLY A 219 10.47 -18.63 12.19
CA GLY A 219 10.52 -17.22 12.58
C GLY A 219 10.80 -16.25 11.44
N THR A 220 10.86 -14.97 11.78
CA THR A 220 11.10 -13.87 10.84
C THR A 220 12.58 -13.47 10.88
N PRO A 221 13.29 -13.45 9.73
CA PRO A 221 14.64 -12.91 9.66
C PRO A 221 14.65 -11.37 9.78
N PRO A 222 15.59 -10.75 10.50
CA PRO A 222 15.60 -9.30 10.77
C PRO A 222 15.56 -8.39 9.54
N GLU A 223 16.14 -8.81 8.41
CA GLU A 223 16.17 -8.02 7.18
C GLU A 223 14.84 -8.07 6.40
N LEU A 224 14.09 -9.17 6.52
CA LEU A 224 12.82 -9.39 5.83
C LEU A 224 11.62 -8.72 6.52
N ASP A 225 11.75 -8.37 7.80
CA ASP A 225 10.75 -7.63 8.59
C ASP A 225 10.44 -6.23 7.98
N SER A 226 11.34 -5.71 7.14
CA SER A 226 11.20 -4.39 6.50
C SER A 226 10.67 -4.42 5.05
N SER A 227 10.41 -5.60 4.49
CA SER A 227 10.12 -5.78 3.05
C SER A 227 8.63 -5.77 2.67
N SER A 228 7.74 -5.84 3.67
CA SER A 228 6.29 -5.84 3.48
C SER A 228 5.71 -4.41 3.42
N ASP A 229 5.00 -4.07 2.35
CA ASP A 229 4.24 -2.82 2.21
C ASP A 229 3.00 -2.77 3.14
N SER A 230 2.67 -3.87 3.84
CA SER A 230 1.50 -4.02 4.72
C SER A 230 1.91 -4.36 6.17
N PRO A 231 1.50 -3.59 7.19
CA PRO A 231 1.88 -3.83 8.59
C PRO A 231 1.30 -5.12 9.22
N ASP A 232 0.41 -5.82 8.51
CA ASP A 232 -0.25 -7.06 8.97
C ASP A 232 0.30 -8.34 8.30
N GLU A 233 1.28 -8.21 7.39
CA GLU A 233 1.90 -9.32 6.66
C GLU A 233 3.35 -9.52 7.11
N LEU A 234 3.71 -10.76 7.42
CA LEU A 234 4.99 -11.15 7.98
C LEU A 234 5.63 -12.28 7.15
N ALA A 235 6.92 -12.15 6.86
CA ALA A 235 7.70 -13.17 6.17
C ALA A 235 8.26 -14.20 7.16
N ILE A 236 7.75 -15.43 7.13
CA ILE A 236 8.18 -16.53 8.00
C ILE A 236 9.08 -17.48 7.23
N VAL A 237 10.22 -17.84 7.81
CA VAL A 237 11.08 -18.92 7.34
C VAL A 237 11.05 -20.11 8.30
N VAL A 238 11.19 -21.30 7.74
CA VAL A 238 11.40 -22.57 8.44
C VAL A 238 12.81 -23.02 8.11
N LEU A 239 13.64 -23.23 9.12
CA LEU A 239 15.04 -23.63 8.97
C LEU A 239 15.29 -24.94 9.73
N ARG A 240 16.22 -25.77 9.24
CA ARG A 240 16.75 -26.88 10.03
C ARG A 240 17.76 -26.34 11.04
N GLU A 241 17.55 -26.60 12.33
CA GLU A 241 18.41 -26.06 13.41
C GLU A 241 19.87 -26.54 13.30
N ALA A 242 20.09 -27.76 12.80
CA ALA A 242 21.39 -28.43 12.78
C ALA A 242 22.40 -27.77 11.83
N ASP A 243 21.96 -27.31 10.67
CA ASP A 243 22.80 -26.78 9.58
C ASP A 243 22.35 -25.40 9.09
N GLY A 244 21.23 -24.87 9.57
CA GLY A 244 20.67 -23.58 9.13
C GLY A 244 20.04 -23.62 7.74
N GLN A 245 19.93 -24.79 7.11
CA GLN A 245 19.41 -24.91 5.76
C GLN A 245 17.92 -24.53 5.72
N PRO A 246 17.49 -23.71 4.73
CA PRO A 246 16.09 -23.36 4.58
C PRO A 246 15.27 -24.59 4.20
N ILE A 247 14.23 -24.80 4.98
CA ILE A 247 13.20 -25.79 4.74
C ILE A 247 12.18 -25.12 3.81
N ALA A 248 11.50 -24.06 4.28
CA ALA A 248 10.53 -23.30 3.47
C ALA A 248 10.46 -21.82 3.90
N GLY A 249 9.90 -20.97 3.04
CA GLY A 249 9.53 -19.59 3.39
C GLY A 249 8.12 -19.24 2.93
N PHE A 250 7.43 -18.40 3.70
CA PHE A 250 6.03 -18.03 3.48
C PHE A 250 5.80 -16.56 3.84
N GLU A 251 4.95 -15.88 3.08
CA GLU A 251 4.30 -14.66 3.56
C GLU A 251 2.98 -15.06 4.22
N VAL A 252 2.77 -14.63 5.46
CA VAL A 252 1.55 -14.90 6.20
C VAL A 252 0.95 -13.63 6.73
N SER A 253 -0.38 -13.52 6.63
CA SER A 253 -1.10 -12.51 7.39
C SER A 253 -1.24 -13.00 8.83
N LEU A 254 -0.73 -12.21 9.78
CA LEU A 254 -0.93 -12.48 11.21
C LEU A 254 -2.43 -12.49 11.55
N ASN A 255 -3.25 -11.87 10.70
CA ASN A 255 -4.69 -11.78 10.81
C ASN A 255 -5.47 -13.02 10.31
N ASP A 256 -4.81 -14.02 9.75
CA ASP A 256 -5.45 -15.21 9.16
C ASP A 256 -4.81 -16.55 9.60
N PHE A 257 -5.22 -17.03 10.78
CA PHE A 257 -4.73 -18.29 11.35
C PHE A 257 -5.07 -19.52 10.51
N ASP A 258 -6.16 -19.49 9.74
CA ASP A 258 -6.55 -20.64 8.93
C ASP A 258 -5.64 -20.75 7.70
N SER A 259 -5.26 -19.61 7.11
CA SER A 259 -4.21 -19.55 6.09
C SER A 259 -2.87 -20.06 6.63
N ILE A 260 -2.43 -19.57 7.81
CA ILE A 260 -1.17 -20.01 8.43
C ILE A 260 -1.18 -21.54 8.65
N ARG A 261 -2.25 -22.09 9.23
CA ARG A 261 -2.36 -23.56 9.47
C ARG A 261 -2.33 -24.36 8.17
N ASN A 262 -2.99 -23.88 7.12
CA ASN A 262 -3.03 -24.57 5.83
C ASN A 262 -1.65 -24.60 5.17
N VAL A 263 -0.87 -23.54 5.28
CA VAL A 263 0.51 -23.46 4.80
C VAL A 263 1.38 -24.52 5.49
N PHE A 264 1.35 -24.58 6.82
CA PHE A 264 2.13 -25.58 7.57
C PHE A 264 1.61 -27.01 7.40
N ALA A 265 0.30 -27.22 7.21
CA ALA A 265 -0.22 -28.54 6.88
C ALA A 265 0.25 -29.01 5.50
N THR A 266 0.31 -28.11 4.53
CA THR A 266 0.86 -28.36 3.18
C THR A 266 2.35 -28.71 3.27
N LEU A 267 3.10 -27.99 4.12
CA LEU A 267 4.50 -28.27 4.41
C LEU A 267 4.71 -29.69 4.94
N LEU A 268 3.95 -30.07 5.95
CA LEU A 268 4.03 -31.39 6.58
C LEU A 268 3.70 -32.53 5.62
N ARG A 269 2.81 -32.30 4.65
CA ARG A 269 2.44 -33.26 3.60
C ARG A 269 3.49 -33.41 2.49
N GLY A 270 4.60 -32.68 2.56
CA GLY A 270 5.64 -32.71 1.51
C GLY A 270 5.10 -32.26 0.17
N GLU A 271 4.12 -31.35 0.21
CA GLU A 271 3.54 -30.73 -0.97
C GLU A 271 4.38 -29.51 -1.39
N TYR A 272 5.66 -29.38 -1.04
CA TYR A 272 6.57 -28.34 -1.53
C TYR A 272 7.81 -28.98 -2.21
N GLU A 273 8.32 -28.37 -3.27
CA GLU A 273 9.35 -28.94 -4.18
C GLU A 273 10.66 -29.39 -3.52
N SER A 274 11.03 -28.80 -2.39
CA SER A 274 12.34 -28.98 -1.75
C SER A 274 12.35 -29.91 -0.51
N GLN A 275 11.25 -30.62 -0.20
CA GLN A 275 11.17 -31.37 1.06
C GLN A 275 10.49 -32.73 1.01
N PRO A 276 11.02 -33.74 1.74
CA PRO A 276 10.26 -34.93 2.04
C PRO A 276 9.11 -34.59 3.03
N PRO A 277 7.91 -35.17 2.87
CA PRO A 277 6.87 -35.09 3.88
C PRO A 277 7.41 -35.61 5.21
N GLY A 278 6.99 -35.05 6.34
CA GLY A 278 7.37 -35.58 7.63
C GLY A 278 7.15 -34.66 8.81
N LEU A 279 7.17 -35.25 9.99
CA LEU A 279 7.00 -34.57 11.27
C LEU A 279 8.37 -34.45 11.96
N PRO A 280 8.87 -33.24 12.25
CA PRO A 280 10.10 -33.06 13.01
C PRO A 280 9.95 -33.56 14.45
N ARG A 281 11.06 -33.74 15.15
CA ARG A 281 11.06 -34.09 16.57
C ARG A 281 10.64 -32.91 17.44
N GLU A 282 11.08 -31.71 17.07
CA GLU A 282 10.81 -30.47 17.80
C GLU A 282 10.74 -29.26 16.85
N VAL A 283 9.92 -28.28 17.18
CA VAL A 283 9.81 -26.99 16.48
C VAL A 283 9.96 -25.84 17.47
N LEU A 284 10.86 -24.91 17.16
CA LEU A 284 11.16 -23.71 17.92
C LEU A 284 10.60 -22.50 17.16
N PHE A 285 9.69 -21.74 17.77
CA PHE A 285 9.07 -20.57 17.19
C PHE A 285 9.63 -19.29 17.80
N THR A 286 9.83 -18.24 17.01
CA THR A 286 10.14 -16.90 17.54
C THR A 286 8.91 -15.98 17.62
N GLU A 287 7.92 -16.18 16.75
CA GLU A 287 6.68 -15.39 16.74
C GLU A 287 5.58 -16.06 17.58
N VAL A 288 4.98 -15.30 18.51
CA VAL A 288 3.98 -15.82 19.43
C VAL A 288 2.66 -16.15 18.73
N GLU A 289 2.28 -15.37 17.73
CA GLU A 289 1.08 -15.53 16.91
C GLU A 289 1.17 -16.79 16.04
N VAL A 290 2.32 -17.03 15.41
CA VAL A 290 2.56 -18.22 14.58
C VAL A 290 2.59 -19.48 15.43
N HIS A 291 3.22 -19.42 16.61
CA HIS A 291 3.19 -20.50 17.59
C HIS A 291 1.75 -20.82 18.04
N ALA A 292 0.94 -19.80 18.34
CA ALA A 292 -0.46 -19.99 18.73
C ALA A 292 -1.31 -20.58 17.58
N ALA A 293 -1.02 -20.21 16.34
CA ALA A 293 -1.75 -20.72 15.17
C ALA A 293 -1.42 -22.18 14.87
N VAL A 294 -0.13 -22.57 14.90
CA VAL A 294 0.36 -23.84 14.33
C VAL A 294 0.88 -24.83 15.39
N GLY A 295 1.34 -24.38 16.55
CA GLY A 295 1.82 -25.26 17.63
C GLY A 295 0.87 -26.44 17.93
N PRO A 296 -0.44 -26.20 18.09
CA PRO A 296 -1.42 -27.28 18.32
C PRO A 296 -1.48 -28.32 17.19
N LEU A 297 -1.22 -27.94 15.93
CA LEU A 297 -1.18 -28.87 14.79
C LEU A 297 -0.03 -29.87 14.95
N PHE A 298 1.15 -29.39 15.35
CA PHE A 298 2.34 -30.21 15.59
C PHE A 298 2.19 -31.08 16.84
N GLU A 299 1.70 -30.50 17.94
CA GLU A 299 1.51 -31.22 19.22
C GLU A 299 0.48 -32.34 19.11
N ALA A 300 -0.61 -32.14 18.37
CA ALA A 300 -1.61 -33.18 18.09
C ALA A 300 -1.00 -34.40 17.37
N HIS A 301 0.11 -34.21 16.66
CA HIS A 301 0.87 -35.26 15.98
C HIS A 301 2.15 -35.64 16.74
N GLY A 302 2.25 -35.32 18.04
CA GLY A 302 3.33 -35.73 18.92
C GLY A 302 4.68 -35.08 18.64
N VAL A 303 4.70 -33.86 18.11
CA VAL A 303 5.89 -33.03 17.93
C VAL A 303 5.99 -32.03 19.09
N SER A 304 7.17 -31.87 19.68
CA SER A 304 7.38 -30.89 20.75
C SER A 304 7.45 -29.47 20.17
N CYS A 305 6.67 -28.53 20.69
CA CYS A 305 6.72 -27.12 20.27
C CYS A 305 7.20 -26.23 21.42
N ARG A 306 8.03 -25.23 21.12
CA ARG A 306 8.44 -24.20 22.08
C ARG A 306 8.49 -22.84 21.42
N TRP A 307 8.13 -21.81 22.18
CA TRP A 307 8.33 -20.43 21.80
C TRP A 307 9.58 -19.87 22.50
N LEU A 308 10.35 -19.06 21.78
CA LEU A 308 11.57 -18.38 22.21
C LEU A 308 11.49 -16.90 21.79
N ASP A 309 12.07 -15.99 22.57
CA ASP A 309 12.11 -14.57 22.17
C ASP A 309 12.97 -14.31 20.91
N HIS A 310 13.96 -15.18 20.65
CA HIS A 310 14.92 -15.05 19.55
C HIS A 310 15.60 -16.39 19.27
N HIS A 311 16.10 -16.59 18.04
CA HIS A 311 16.94 -17.74 17.69
C HIS A 311 18.10 -17.36 16.74
N PRO A 312 19.38 -17.63 17.08
CA PRO A 312 20.56 -17.20 16.29
C PRO A 312 20.58 -17.64 14.82
N ARG A 313 19.95 -18.78 14.50
CA ARG A 313 19.84 -19.26 13.10
C ARG A 313 19.12 -18.31 12.16
N LEU A 314 18.22 -17.47 12.67
CA LEU A 314 17.53 -16.48 11.84
C LEU A 314 18.46 -15.30 11.47
N ASP A 315 19.40 -14.96 12.36
CA ASP A 315 20.44 -13.96 12.10
C ASP A 315 21.43 -14.49 11.06
N GLU A 316 21.96 -15.71 11.27
CA GLU A 316 22.90 -16.36 10.35
C GLU A 316 22.32 -16.55 8.93
N TYR A 317 21.02 -16.83 8.84
CA TYR A 317 20.33 -16.93 7.57
C TYR A 317 20.31 -15.59 6.82
N SER A 318 20.17 -14.47 7.53
CA SER A 318 20.17 -13.13 6.93
C SER A 318 21.57 -12.72 6.43
N GLU A 319 22.64 -13.17 7.10
CA GLU A 319 24.02 -12.78 6.78
C GLU A 319 24.68 -13.60 5.65
N SER A 320 24.01 -14.61 5.08
CA SER A 320 24.63 -15.49 4.08
C SER A 320 24.53 -14.94 2.65
N ASP A 321 25.65 -14.86 1.91
CA ASP A 321 25.67 -14.37 0.52
C ASP A 321 24.93 -15.30 -0.49
N ASP A 322 24.59 -16.52 -0.06
CA ASP A 322 23.80 -17.54 -0.79
C ASP A 322 22.31 -17.52 -0.36
N VAL A 323 21.76 -16.37 0.08
CA VAL A 323 20.30 -16.24 0.28
C VAL A 323 19.62 -16.29 -1.08
N ASP A 324 19.34 -17.49 -1.57
CA ASP A 324 18.22 -17.71 -2.47
C ASP A 324 17.00 -17.11 -1.74
N ALA A 325 16.47 -15.99 -2.26
CA ALA A 325 15.26 -15.36 -1.74
C ALA A 325 14.24 -16.47 -1.45
N PRO A 326 13.61 -16.51 -0.24
CA PRO A 326 12.89 -17.66 0.26
C PRO A 326 12.09 -18.27 -0.89
N THR A 327 12.32 -19.55 -1.18
CA THR A 327 11.46 -20.30 -2.08
C THR A 327 10.08 -20.27 -1.43
N HIS A 328 9.31 -19.22 -1.75
CA HIS A 328 7.93 -19.03 -1.35
C HIS A 328 7.28 -20.35 -1.70
N GLY A 329 6.90 -21.14 -0.69
CA GLY A 329 6.65 -22.56 -0.86
C GLY A 329 5.80 -22.80 -2.11
N ARG A 330 6.42 -23.30 -3.18
CA ARG A 330 5.70 -23.66 -4.41
C ARG A 330 5.06 -25.00 -4.17
N ARG A 331 3.73 -24.99 -4.05
CA ARG A 331 2.97 -26.22 -3.85
C ARG A 331 3.28 -27.17 -5.01
N ARG A 332 3.52 -28.45 -4.72
CA ARG A 332 3.75 -29.55 -5.66
C ARG A 332 2.61 -29.72 -6.67
N ASN A 333 1.44 -29.15 -6.36
CA ASN A 333 0.24 -29.08 -7.21
C ASN A 333 -0.14 -27.65 -7.64
N ASP A 334 0.62 -26.62 -7.26
CA ASP A 334 0.43 -25.24 -7.75
C ASP A 334 1.31 -24.95 -8.98
N GLU A 335 2.22 -25.86 -9.33
CA GLU A 335 2.55 -26.05 -10.73
C GLU A 335 1.47 -26.96 -11.35
N PRO A 336 0.83 -26.58 -12.47
CA PRO A 336 0.21 -27.58 -13.31
C PRO A 336 1.32 -28.57 -13.61
N SER A 337 1.24 -29.80 -13.09
CA SER A 337 2.25 -30.83 -13.27
C SER A 337 2.62 -30.83 -14.73
N LEU A 338 3.76 -30.22 -15.07
CA LEU A 338 4.07 -29.96 -16.46
C LEU A 338 4.34 -31.36 -17.03
N PRO A 339 3.52 -31.85 -17.97
CA PRO A 339 3.77 -33.16 -18.52
C PRO A 339 5.23 -33.25 -18.98
N THR A 340 5.91 -34.33 -18.58
CA THR A 340 7.33 -34.56 -18.92
C THR A 340 7.56 -34.52 -20.43
N GLU A 341 6.50 -34.70 -21.21
CA GLU A 341 6.44 -34.53 -22.66
C GLU A 341 5.58 -33.32 -23.02
N LEU A 342 6.12 -32.47 -23.91
CA LEU A 342 5.35 -31.37 -24.49
C LEU A 342 4.11 -31.94 -25.19
N PRO A 343 2.94 -31.28 -25.10
CA PRO A 343 1.74 -31.71 -25.80
C PRO A 343 1.99 -31.94 -27.29
N THR A 344 1.55 -33.09 -27.81
CA THR A 344 1.71 -33.43 -29.23
C THR A 344 0.84 -32.55 -30.13
N GLU A 345 -0.29 -32.07 -29.59
CA GLU A 345 -1.23 -31.16 -30.25
C GLU A 345 -1.11 -29.74 -29.68
N LEU A 346 -1.47 -28.74 -30.50
CA LEU A 346 -1.45 -27.34 -30.06
C LEU A 346 -2.59 -27.06 -29.06
N PRO A 347 -2.33 -26.36 -27.94
CA PRO A 347 -3.35 -26.05 -26.96
C PRO A 347 -4.47 -25.18 -27.54
N THR A 348 -5.68 -25.37 -27.03
CA THR A 348 -6.85 -24.55 -27.40
C THR A 348 -7.22 -23.53 -26.31
N THR A 349 -6.72 -23.71 -25.09
CA THR A 349 -6.98 -22.85 -23.93
C THR A 349 -5.76 -21.97 -23.59
N LEU A 350 -6.01 -20.79 -22.99
CA LEU A 350 -4.94 -19.89 -22.53
C LEU A 350 -4.02 -20.57 -21.51
N GLU A 351 -4.60 -21.31 -20.57
CA GLU A 351 -3.87 -22.04 -19.53
C GLU A 351 -2.93 -23.07 -20.14
N GLY A 352 -3.42 -23.89 -21.09
CA GLY A 352 -2.57 -24.86 -21.78
C GLY A 352 -1.44 -24.21 -22.61
N TRP A 353 -1.66 -23.01 -23.16
CA TRP A 353 -0.59 -22.23 -23.79
C TRP A 353 0.44 -21.71 -22.80
N LYS A 354 0.02 -21.24 -21.61
CA LYS A 354 0.94 -20.78 -20.56
C LYS A 354 1.77 -21.92 -19.98
N ASP A 355 1.15 -23.08 -19.75
CA ASP A 355 1.84 -24.26 -19.23
C ASP A 355 2.89 -24.76 -20.23
N ALA A 356 2.53 -24.83 -21.51
CA ALA A 356 3.46 -25.22 -22.56
C ALA A 356 4.61 -24.21 -22.71
N ASP A 357 4.31 -22.91 -22.61
CA ASP A 357 5.32 -21.85 -22.66
C ASP A 357 6.31 -21.94 -21.50
N LEU A 358 5.82 -22.20 -20.28
CA LEU A 358 6.66 -22.43 -19.10
C LEU A 358 7.58 -23.65 -19.28
N GLN A 359 7.05 -24.78 -19.76
CA GLN A 359 7.84 -25.98 -20.07
C GLN A 359 8.95 -25.73 -21.08
N VAL A 360 8.65 -24.99 -22.14
CA VAL A 360 9.65 -24.67 -23.17
C VAL A 360 10.75 -23.79 -22.57
N LEU A 361 10.38 -22.82 -21.72
CA LEU A 361 11.33 -21.94 -21.07
C LEU A 361 12.26 -22.71 -20.12
N GLU A 362 11.71 -23.57 -19.26
CA GLU A 362 12.49 -24.41 -18.35
C GLU A 362 13.48 -25.30 -19.08
N ARG A 363 13.04 -26.00 -20.14
CA ARG A 363 13.94 -26.83 -20.97
C ARG A 363 15.05 -26.03 -21.62
N LEU A 364 14.79 -24.76 -21.99
CA LEU A 364 15.83 -23.88 -22.53
C LEU A 364 16.84 -23.48 -21.45
N VAL A 365 16.37 -23.17 -20.24
CA VAL A 365 17.22 -22.81 -19.09
C VAL A 365 18.07 -24.00 -18.64
N GLU A 366 17.49 -25.19 -18.48
CA GLU A 366 18.23 -26.42 -18.15
C GLU A 366 19.34 -26.72 -19.16
N ARG A 367 19.07 -26.53 -20.47
CA ARG A 367 20.05 -26.74 -21.54
C ARG A 367 21.17 -25.69 -21.57
N LEU A 368 20.96 -24.52 -20.96
CA LEU A 368 22.01 -23.50 -20.78
C LEU A 368 22.97 -23.87 -19.63
N GLY A 369 22.57 -24.82 -18.76
CA GLY A 369 23.38 -25.40 -17.69
C GLY A 369 23.41 -24.55 -16.42
N SER A 370 23.16 -25.17 -15.26
CA SER A 370 23.24 -24.56 -13.93
C SER A 370 24.66 -24.13 -13.53
N ASP A 371 25.69 -24.71 -14.16
CA ASP A 371 27.11 -24.48 -13.86
C ASP A 371 27.76 -23.39 -14.73
N SER A 372 26.99 -22.81 -15.67
CA SER A 372 27.48 -21.76 -16.56
C SER A 372 27.30 -20.40 -15.87
N LYS A 373 28.39 -19.79 -15.39
CA LYS A 373 28.35 -18.36 -15.02
C LYS A 373 27.70 -17.57 -16.16
N PRO A 374 26.75 -16.65 -15.88
CA PRO A 374 26.16 -15.81 -16.91
C PRO A 374 27.28 -15.15 -17.70
N ASP A 375 27.16 -15.15 -19.04
CA ASP A 375 28.14 -14.50 -19.92
C ASP A 375 28.28 -13.04 -19.46
N GLU A 376 29.41 -12.71 -18.83
CA GLU A 376 29.68 -11.41 -18.23
C GLU A 376 29.47 -10.29 -19.25
N CYS A 377 29.78 -10.54 -20.54
CA CYS A 377 29.55 -9.57 -21.61
C CYS A 377 28.07 -9.39 -21.94
N ALA A 378 27.27 -10.48 -21.91
CA ALA A 378 25.83 -10.38 -22.09
C ALA A 378 25.18 -9.62 -20.93
N PHE A 379 25.64 -9.90 -19.71
CA PHE A 379 25.17 -9.28 -18.49
C PHE A 379 25.42 -7.77 -18.49
N ALA A 380 26.67 -7.37 -18.76
CA ALA A 380 27.06 -5.99 -18.94
C ALA A 380 26.24 -5.27 -20.02
N CYS A 381 26.03 -5.95 -21.16
CA CYS A 381 25.28 -5.40 -22.28
C CYS A 381 23.83 -5.10 -21.91
N PHE A 382 23.16 -6.03 -21.20
CA PHE A 382 21.76 -5.88 -20.82
C PHE A 382 21.52 -4.84 -19.73
N PHE A 383 22.41 -4.74 -18.75
CA PHE A 383 22.26 -3.78 -17.65
C PHE A 383 22.94 -2.42 -17.90
N GLY A 384 23.69 -2.31 -19.00
CA GLY A 384 24.35 -1.06 -19.41
C GLY A 384 25.75 -0.85 -18.79
N GLY A 385 26.31 -1.87 -18.15
CA GLY A 385 27.68 -1.89 -17.62
C GLY A 385 27.85 -2.88 -16.46
N ASP A 386 29.08 -3.35 -16.24
CA ASP A 386 29.40 -4.38 -15.23
C ASP A 386 29.00 -3.95 -13.81
N GLN A 387 29.40 -2.74 -13.40
CA GLN A 387 29.12 -2.21 -12.07
C GLN A 387 27.62 -2.02 -11.83
N THR A 388 26.88 -1.60 -12.88
CA THR A 388 25.43 -1.45 -12.79
C THR A 388 24.75 -2.80 -12.69
N ALA A 389 25.25 -3.80 -13.42
CA ALA A 389 24.70 -5.16 -13.38
C ALA A 389 24.84 -5.78 -11.99
N GLU A 390 26.05 -5.72 -11.40
CA GLU A 390 26.32 -6.23 -10.05
C GLU A 390 25.41 -5.55 -9.00
N ALA A 391 25.29 -4.23 -9.05
CA ALA A 391 24.46 -3.49 -8.12
C ALA A 391 22.95 -3.74 -8.32
N VAL A 392 22.50 -3.93 -9.56
CA VAL A 392 21.09 -4.27 -9.85
C VAL A 392 20.72 -5.63 -9.27
N ILE A 393 21.56 -6.64 -9.44
CA ILE A 393 21.30 -7.99 -8.91
C ILE A 393 21.34 -8.04 -7.40
N LYS A 394 22.24 -7.26 -6.79
CA LYS A 394 22.35 -7.18 -5.34
C LYS A 394 21.16 -6.47 -4.68
N GLU A 395 20.72 -5.36 -5.24
CA GLU A 395 19.83 -4.41 -4.55
C GLU A 395 18.36 -4.47 -5.02
N LEU A 396 18.06 -5.16 -6.12
CA LEU A 396 16.69 -5.26 -6.68
C LEU A 396 16.21 -6.71 -6.74
N ASP A 397 14.90 -6.92 -6.93
CA ASP A 397 14.28 -8.24 -7.04
C ASP A 397 14.98 -9.10 -8.12
N GLN A 398 15.66 -10.16 -7.65
CA GLN A 398 16.44 -11.06 -8.48
C GLN A 398 15.56 -11.84 -9.47
N ARG A 399 14.30 -12.14 -9.13
CA ARG A 399 13.42 -12.94 -10.01
C ARG A 399 12.98 -12.14 -11.24
N GLU A 400 12.54 -10.90 -11.06
CA GLU A 400 12.12 -10.05 -12.17
C GLU A 400 13.31 -9.67 -13.08
N THR A 401 14.45 -9.33 -12.45
CA THR A 401 15.65 -8.87 -13.16
C THR A 401 16.28 -10.01 -13.98
N LEU A 402 16.48 -11.19 -13.39
CA LEU A 402 17.05 -12.35 -14.08
C LEU A 402 16.10 -12.90 -15.13
N GLY A 403 14.78 -12.92 -14.87
CA GLY A 403 13.79 -13.35 -15.88
C GLY A 403 13.86 -12.49 -17.15
N ALA A 404 13.89 -11.16 -16.99
CA ALA A 404 14.00 -10.22 -18.10
C ALA A 404 15.34 -10.35 -18.86
N PHE A 405 16.44 -10.60 -18.14
CA PHE A 405 17.76 -10.84 -18.72
C PHE A 405 17.80 -12.16 -19.51
N CYS A 406 17.38 -13.27 -18.92
CA CYS A 406 17.44 -14.60 -19.52
C CYS A 406 16.69 -14.65 -20.84
N GLU A 407 15.49 -14.09 -20.89
CA GLU A 407 14.70 -14.05 -22.12
C GLU A 407 15.38 -13.21 -23.22
N TRP A 408 15.93 -12.04 -22.88
CA TRP A 408 16.69 -11.23 -23.82
C TRP A 408 17.96 -11.96 -24.29
N HIS A 409 18.69 -12.59 -23.39
CA HIS A 409 19.91 -13.33 -23.70
C HIS A 409 19.63 -14.46 -24.69
N MET A 410 18.53 -15.19 -24.50
CA MET A 410 18.15 -16.26 -25.40
C MET A 410 17.69 -15.77 -26.78
N ALA A 411 16.88 -14.71 -26.81
CA ALA A 411 16.20 -14.25 -28.02
C ALA A 411 17.01 -13.24 -28.85
N HIS A 412 17.89 -12.45 -28.22
CA HIS A 412 18.49 -11.26 -28.84
C HIS A 412 20.00 -11.18 -28.73
N TYR A 413 20.63 -11.73 -27.68
CA TYR A 413 22.07 -11.63 -27.53
C TYR A 413 22.83 -12.46 -28.58
N ARG A 414 23.87 -11.85 -29.14
CA ARG A 414 24.79 -12.48 -30.08
C ARG A 414 26.23 -12.17 -29.67
N ALA A 415 27.00 -13.20 -29.33
CA ALA A 415 28.41 -13.05 -28.99
C ALA A 415 29.24 -12.39 -30.12
N THR A 416 28.83 -12.56 -31.38
CA THR A 416 29.37 -11.82 -32.54
C THR A 416 28.25 -11.47 -33.52
N PRO A 417 28.43 -10.49 -34.42
CA PRO A 417 27.41 -10.13 -35.41
C PRO A 417 26.97 -11.28 -36.34
N ARG A 418 27.77 -12.36 -36.44
CA ARG A 418 27.46 -13.55 -37.25
C ARG A 418 26.93 -14.73 -36.43
N SER A 419 26.98 -14.64 -35.09
CA SER A 419 26.52 -15.70 -34.20
C SER A 419 25.00 -15.77 -34.22
N ARG A 420 24.45 -17.00 -34.17
CA ARG A 420 23.03 -17.24 -33.93
C ARG A 420 22.70 -17.04 -32.44
N THR A 421 21.48 -16.59 -32.16
CA THR A 421 20.96 -16.54 -30.78
C THR A 421 20.70 -17.96 -30.25
N VAL A 422 20.38 -18.11 -28.96
CA VAL A 422 20.00 -19.42 -28.40
C VAL A 422 18.75 -19.94 -29.10
N LEU A 423 17.73 -19.09 -29.26
CA LEU A 423 16.49 -19.48 -29.93
C LEU A 423 16.71 -19.83 -31.40
N GLU A 424 17.52 -19.08 -32.14
CA GLU A 424 17.84 -19.40 -33.54
C GLU A 424 18.59 -20.72 -33.70
N ARG A 425 19.48 -21.06 -32.74
CA ARG A 425 20.16 -22.35 -32.74
C ARG A 425 19.18 -23.49 -32.50
N ARG A 426 18.25 -23.34 -31.56
CA ARG A 426 17.21 -24.33 -31.29
C ARG A 426 16.25 -24.48 -32.47
N LEU A 427 15.78 -23.38 -33.05
CA LEU A 427 14.87 -23.36 -34.21
C LEU A 427 15.43 -24.02 -35.47
N ALA A 428 16.77 -24.05 -35.59
CA ALA A 428 17.47 -24.69 -36.70
C ALA A 428 17.63 -26.22 -36.56
N GLN A 429 17.22 -26.80 -35.42
CA GLN A 429 17.20 -28.25 -35.23
C GLN A 429 15.87 -28.83 -35.77
N ASP A 430 15.94 -30.03 -36.34
CA ASP A 430 14.80 -30.69 -36.99
C ASP A 430 13.94 -31.52 -36.02
N ASP A 431 14.37 -31.70 -34.77
CA ASP A 431 13.74 -32.52 -33.74
C ASP A 431 12.74 -31.75 -32.85
N LEU A 432 12.28 -30.58 -33.29
CA LEU A 432 11.34 -29.74 -32.56
C LEU A 432 9.90 -30.25 -32.71
N ALA A 433 9.24 -30.52 -31.59
CA ALA A 433 7.80 -30.72 -31.56
C ALA A 433 7.06 -29.48 -32.11
N PRO A 434 5.88 -29.61 -32.75
CA PRO A 434 5.14 -28.48 -33.32
C PRO A 434 4.84 -27.36 -32.31
N ILE A 435 4.51 -27.73 -31.07
CA ILE A 435 4.25 -26.77 -29.98
C ILE A 435 5.52 -26.03 -29.56
N GLU A 436 6.65 -26.73 -29.39
CA GLU A 436 7.95 -26.15 -29.07
C GLU A 436 8.34 -25.15 -30.15
N ARG A 437 8.23 -25.55 -31.43
CA ARG A 437 8.54 -24.68 -32.56
C ARG A 437 7.66 -23.42 -32.56
N THR A 438 6.35 -23.55 -32.27
CA THR A 438 5.42 -22.42 -32.26
C THR A 438 5.80 -21.40 -31.19
N ILE A 439 6.06 -21.86 -29.96
CA ILE A 439 6.46 -21.00 -28.84
C ILE A 439 7.81 -20.33 -29.11
N LEU A 440 8.80 -21.08 -29.61
CA LEU A 440 10.12 -20.53 -29.92
C LEU A 440 10.06 -19.49 -31.04
N VAL A 441 9.23 -19.70 -32.06
CA VAL A 441 8.99 -18.69 -33.11
C VAL A 441 8.35 -17.44 -32.52
N ALA A 442 7.32 -17.59 -31.68
CA ALA A 442 6.66 -16.46 -31.02
C ALA A 442 7.63 -15.66 -30.14
N ARG A 443 8.48 -16.35 -29.36
CA ARG A 443 9.53 -15.74 -28.52
C ARG A 443 10.62 -15.05 -29.33
N ASN A 444 10.99 -15.61 -30.48
CA ASN A 444 11.98 -15.00 -31.38
C ASN A 444 11.42 -13.80 -32.16
N GLN A 445 10.10 -13.66 -32.26
CA GLN A 445 9.41 -12.60 -33.00
C GLN A 445 8.67 -11.62 -32.09
N THR A 446 9.03 -11.58 -30.80
CA THR A 446 8.35 -10.74 -29.82
C THR A 446 8.38 -9.27 -30.18
N ARG A 447 7.29 -8.59 -29.86
CA ARG A 447 7.23 -7.13 -29.94
C ARG A 447 7.67 -6.54 -28.61
N ASN A 448 8.97 -6.24 -28.51
CA ASN A 448 9.56 -5.42 -27.44
C ASN A 448 9.13 -3.94 -27.55
N SER A 449 8.45 -3.40 -26.54
CA SER A 449 8.12 -1.98 -26.50
C SER A 449 7.82 -1.51 -25.07
N ILE A 450 7.47 -0.22 -24.93
CA ILE A 450 6.96 0.35 -23.68
C ILE A 450 5.48 0.66 -23.88
N TYR A 451 4.66 0.13 -22.99
CA TYR A 451 3.20 0.19 -23.08
C TYR A 451 2.61 0.97 -21.93
N ARG A 452 1.55 1.73 -22.19
CA ARG A 452 0.70 2.35 -21.17
C ARG A 452 -0.55 1.49 -20.99
N ALA A 453 -0.93 1.19 -19.75
CA ALA A 453 -2.22 0.58 -19.46
C ALA A 453 -3.35 1.59 -19.77
N VAL A 454 -4.35 1.17 -20.54
CA VAL A 454 -5.47 2.02 -20.95
C VAL A 454 -6.78 1.56 -20.30
N ALA A 455 -6.97 0.25 -20.18
CA ALA A 455 -8.10 -0.35 -19.49
C ALA A 455 -7.73 -1.75 -19.01
N ALA A 456 -8.33 -2.18 -17.90
CA ALA A 456 -8.17 -3.54 -17.37
C ALA A 456 -9.54 -4.19 -17.18
N ARG A 457 -9.60 -5.50 -17.44
CA ARG A 457 -10.69 -6.37 -17.00
C ARG A 457 -10.14 -7.27 -15.89
N PRO A 458 -10.41 -6.95 -14.61
CA PRO A 458 -9.78 -7.63 -13.48
C PRO A 458 -9.88 -9.15 -13.55
N GLY A 459 -8.73 -9.82 -13.47
CA GLY A 459 -8.61 -11.27 -13.53
C GLY A 459 -8.73 -11.88 -14.93
N GLU A 460 -8.76 -11.08 -16.00
CA GLU A 460 -8.95 -11.53 -17.39
C GLU A 460 -7.91 -10.96 -18.37
N SER A 461 -7.92 -9.64 -18.61
CA SER A 461 -7.15 -9.03 -19.70
C SER A 461 -6.80 -7.56 -19.45
N LEU A 462 -5.80 -7.07 -20.18
CA LEU A 462 -5.30 -5.71 -20.11
C LEU A 462 -5.17 -5.12 -21.51
N ASP A 463 -5.79 -3.96 -21.72
CA ASP A 463 -5.67 -3.17 -22.95
C ASP A 463 -4.49 -2.20 -22.79
N LEU A 464 -3.51 -2.35 -23.69
CA LEU A 464 -2.26 -1.62 -23.68
C LEU A 464 -2.15 -0.72 -24.92
N GLU A 465 -1.54 0.45 -24.77
CA GLU A 465 -1.15 1.33 -25.87
C GLU A 465 0.38 1.47 -25.91
N ASP A 466 0.98 1.15 -27.06
CA ASP A 466 2.41 1.38 -27.33
C ASP A 466 2.70 2.89 -27.38
N ILE A 467 3.62 3.37 -26.53
CA ILE A 467 3.88 4.81 -26.43
C ILE A 467 4.58 5.40 -27.68
N PHE A 468 5.25 4.56 -28.47
CA PHE A 468 6.02 5.02 -29.62
C PHE A 468 5.13 5.22 -30.86
N ASP A 469 4.23 4.30 -31.14
CA ASP A 469 3.39 4.34 -32.35
C ASP A 469 1.89 4.43 -32.09
N GLY A 470 1.43 4.21 -30.86
CA GLY A 470 0.01 4.26 -30.47
C GLY A 470 -0.76 3.00 -30.81
N THR A 471 -0.09 1.92 -31.22
CA THR A 471 -0.74 0.63 -31.47
C THR A 471 -1.37 0.14 -30.18
N ARG A 472 -2.65 -0.25 -30.25
CA ARG A 472 -3.33 -0.89 -29.12
C ARG A 472 -3.23 -2.41 -29.23
N VAL A 473 -2.98 -3.05 -28.09
CA VAL A 473 -2.91 -4.50 -27.98
C VAL A 473 -3.60 -4.95 -26.70
N THR A 474 -4.44 -5.97 -26.79
CA THR A 474 -5.01 -6.64 -25.62
C THR A 474 -4.15 -7.84 -25.28
N ILE A 475 -3.71 -7.94 -24.04
CA ILE A 475 -3.00 -9.11 -23.50
C ILE A 475 -3.87 -9.84 -22.48
N HIS A 476 -3.66 -11.15 -22.35
CA HIS A 476 -4.43 -12.01 -21.47
C HIS A 476 -3.59 -12.40 -20.25
N ASP A 477 -3.72 -11.58 -19.20
CA ASP A 477 -2.96 -11.74 -17.96
C ASP A 477 -3.85 -11.49 -16.73
N ARG A 478 -4.09 -12.56 -15.95
CA ARG A 478 -4.97 -12.51 -14.78
C ARG A 478 -4.33 -11.74 -13.62
N SER A 479 -3.00 -11.83 -13.48
CA SER A 479 -2.24 -11.23 -12.38
C SER A 479 -2.08 -9.73 -12.58
N LEU A 480 -1.70 -9.31 -13.79
CA LEU A 480 -1.54 -7.89 -14.12
C LEU A 480 -2.89 -7.15 -14.20
N SER A 481 -3.95 -7.81 -14.69
CA SER A 481 -5.26 -7.16 -14.83
C SER A 481 -5.97 -6.87 -13.50
N GLY A 482 -5.60 -7.55 -12.41
CA GLY A 482 -6.12 -7.31 -11.06
C GLY A 482 -5.39 -6.23 -10.26
N ARG A 483 -4.30 -5.66 -10.79
CA ARG A 483 -3.48 -4.64 -10.12
C ARG A 483 -3.91 -3.23 -10.51
N ASP A 484 -3.66 -2.27 -9.62
CA ASP A 484 -3.75 -0.86 -9.96
C ASP A 484 -2.54 -0.46 -10.81
N LEU A 485 -2.80 -0.10 -12.07
CA LEU A 485 -1.79 0.24 -13.08
C LEU A 485 -1.91 1.70 -13.53
N ASP A 486 -2.65 2.52 -12.79
CA ASP A 486 -2.82 3.94 -13.10
C ASP A 486 -1.46 4.66 -13.13
N ASP A 487 -1.26 5.48 -14.16
CA ASP A 487 -0.02 6.23 -14.42
C ASP A 487 1.28 5.39 -14.47
N ARG A 488 1.19 4.09 -14.79
CA ARG A 488 2.34 3.20 -15.02
C ARG A 488 2.59 2.93 -16.50
N PHE A 489 3.86 2.80 -16.85
CA PHE A 489 4.32 2.37 -18.16
C PHE A 489 5.13 1.08 -18.03
N LEU A 490 4.86 0.11 -18.88
CA LEU A 490 5.34 -1.25 -18.77
C LEU A 490 6.25 -1.58 -19.96
N PRO A 491 7.56 -1.72 -19.77
CA PRO A 491 8.43 -2.33 -20.75
C PRO A 491 8.08 -3.82 -20.88
N LEU A 492 7.49 -4.22 -22.00
CA LEU A 492 6.98 -5.58 -22.20
C LEU A 492 7.48 -6.19 -23.50
N ARG A 493 7.56 -7.52 -23.51
CA ARG A 493 7.62 -8.34 -24.72
C ARG A 493 6.25 -8.95 -24.93
N VAL A 494 5.58 -8.58 -26.01
CA VAL A 494 4.29 -9.18 -26.35
C VAL A 494 4.51 -10.37 -27.29
N LEU A 495 3.97 -11.52 -26.90
CA LEU A 495 4.08 -12.79 -27.61
C LEU A 495 2.70 -13.22 -28.13
N GLU A 496 2.65 -13.75 -29.35
CA GLU A 496 1.41 -14.30 -29.93
C GLU A 496 1.45 -15.84 -29.86
N LEU A 497 0.58 -16.41 -29.02
CA LEU A 497 0.44 -17.86 -28.79
C LEU A 497 -0.96 -18.31 -29.27
N GLY A 498 -1.03 -18.77 -30.53
CA GLY A 498 -2.29 -19.14 -31.15
C GLY A 498 -3.23 -17.94 -31.28
N ALA A 499 -4.42 -18.02 -30.66
CA ALA A 499 -5.38 -16.91 -30.63
C ALA A 499 -5.12 -15.91 -29.49
N TRP A 500 -4.14 -16.18 -28.62
CA TRP A 500 -3.90 -15.42 -27.40
C TRP A 500 -2.65 -14.55 -27.53
N ARG A 501 -2.69 -13.41 -26.84
CA ARG A 501 -1.50 -12.59 -26.60
C ARG A 501 -1.13 -12.61 -25.14
N VAL A 502 0.11 -12.92 -24.86
CA VAL A 502 0.69 -12.90 -23.51
C VAL A 502 1.84 -11.90 -23.48
N ALA A 503 2.27 -11.51 -22.29
CA ALA A 503 3.38 -10.58 -22.15
C ALA A 503 4.35 -11.03 -21.05
N SER A 504 5.63 -10.70 -21.23
CA SER A 504 6.67 -10.81 -20.21
C SER A 504 7.35 -9.46 -20.00
N LEU A 505 7.95 -9.25 -18.83
CA LEU A 505 8.66 -8.00 -18.52
C LEU A 505 9.98 -7.93 -19.29
N ALA A 506 10.16 -6.83 -20.02
CA ALA A 506 11.41 -6.49 -20.69
C ALA A 506 12.33 -5.60 -19.85
N GLY A 507 11.77 -4.95 -18.82
CA GLY A 507 12.40 -4.01 -17.92
C GLY A 507 11.45 -3.66 -16.78
N PRO A 508 11.86 -2.79 -15.84
CA PRO A 508 11.05 -2.42 -14.70
C PRO A 508 9.84 -1.55 -15.12
N PRO A 509 8.71 -1.63 -14.39
CA PRO A 509 7.64 -0.65 -14.51
C PRO A 509 8.16 0.78 -14.29
N LEU A 510 7.65 1.73 -15.05
CA LEU A 510 8.10 3.12 -15.09
C LEU A 510 6.98 4.08 -14.68
N THR A 511 7.37 5.17 -14.01
CA THR A 511 6.52 6.36 -13.80
C THR A 511 6.66 7.34 -14.96
N TYR A 512 5.77 8.35 -15.05
CA TYR A 512 5.91 9.40 -16.06
C TYR A 512 7.30 10.07 -16.09
N PRO A 513 7.89 10.48 -14.94
CA PRO A 513 9.27 11.00 -14.92
C PRO A 513 10.33 9.99 -15.37
N ASP A 514 10.12 8.68 -15.13
CA ASP A 514 11.04 7.64 -15.59
C ASP A 514 11.03 7.54 -17.11
N VAL A 515 9.85 7.58 -17.74
CA VAL A 515 9.75 7.50 -19.20
C VAL A 515 10.53 8.64 -19.86
N TYR A 516 10.44 9.85 -19.33
CA TYR A 516 11.21 10.98 -19.84
C TYR A 516 12.72 10.72 -19.76
N THR A 517 13.20 10.24 -18.61
CA THR A 517 14.62 9.93 -18.39
C THR A 517 15.09 8.78 -19.28
N ALA A 518 14.25 7.75 -19.45
CA ALA A 518 14.47 6.64 -20.36
C ALA A 518 14.62 7.10 -21.81
N MET A 519 13.77 8.03 -22.27
CA MET A 519 13.87 8.54 -23.65
C MET A 519 15.17 9.32 -23.87
N GLN A 520 15.61 10.12 -22.91
CA GLN A 520 16.90 10.82 -22.99
C GLN A 520 18.07 9.83 -23.02
N LEU A 521 18.01 8.79 -22.18
CA LEU A 521 19.00 7.71 -22.18
C LEU A 521 19.07 7.05 -23.56
N PHE A 522 17.93 6.67 -24.12
CA PHE A 522 17.84 6.03 -25.45
C PHE A 522 18.37 6.93 -26.56
N GLU A 523 17.99 8.21 -26.60
CA GLU A 523 18.49 9.17 -27.59
C GLU A 523 20.00 9.38 -27.48
N SER A 524 20.52 9.53 -26.25
CA SER A 524 21.96 9.71 -26.01
C SER A 524 22.79 8.49 -26.45
N ALA A 525 22.19 7.31 -26.40
CA ALA A 525 22.76 6.06 -26.88
C ALA A 525 22.52 5.79 -28.37
N GLY A 526 21.95 6.75 -29.10
CA GLY A 526 21.69 6.64 -30.54
C GLY A 526 20.55 5.70 -30.91
N VAL A 527 19.67 5.35 -29.97
CA VAL A 527 18.47 4.54 -30.23
C VAL A 527 17.41 5.43 -30.87
N GLU A 528 16.84 4.98 -31.99
CA GLU A 528 15.69 5.66 -32.58
C GLU A 528 14.45 5.45 -31.69
N LEU A 529 13.82 6.54 -31.22
CA LEU A 529 12.58 6.51 -30.43
C LEU A 529 11.38 6.08 -31.28
N SER A 530 11.34 4.79 -31.60
CA SER A 530 10.31 4.12 -32.39
C SER A 530 10.32 2.63 -32.04
N VAL A 531 9.22 1.93 -32.30
CA VAL A 531 9.15 0.47 -32.13
C VAL A 531 10.30 -0.23 -32.86
N ALA A 532 10.59 0.17 -34.11
CA ALA A 532 11.68 -0.40 -34.89
C ALA A 532 13.09 -0.11 -34.33
N GLY A 533 13.28 1.00 -33.59
CA GLY A 533 14.52 1.29 -32.89
C GLY A 533 14.68 0.40 -31.66
N ILE A 534 13.62 0.25 -30.87
CA ILE A 534 13.61 -0.66 -29.71
C ILE A 534 13.79 -2.12 -30.15
N GLN A 535 13.14 -2.58 -31.22
CA GLN A 535 13.38 -3.95 -31.76
C GLN A 535 14.82 -4.19 -32.20
N ARG A 536 15.52 -3.16 -32.70
CA ARG A 536 16.92 -3.27 -33.12
C ARG A 536 17.88 -3.33 -31.93
N ARG A 537 17.49 -2.73 -30.79
CA ARG A 537 18.30 -2.62 -29.58
C ARG A 537 17.48 -2.95 -28.33
N PRO A 538 16.93 -4.18 -28.19
CA PRO A 538 16.04 -4.51 -27.09
C PRO A 538 16.74 -4.52 -25.72
N GLU A 539 18.08 -4.58 -25.69
CA GLU A 539 18.88 -4.50 -24.46
C GLU A 539 18.68 -3.20 -23.69
N VAL A 540 18.29 -2.11 -24.38
CA VAL A 540 18.12 -0.80 -23.72
C VAL A 540 16.93 -0.79 -22.77
N LEU A 541 15.99 -1.73 -22.91
CA LEU A 541 14.93 -1.93 -21.93
C LEU A 541 15.48 -2.49 -20.60
N GLY A 542 16.58 -3.24 -20.64
CA GLY A 542 17.31 -3.71 -19.46
C GLY A 542 18.08 -2.59 -18.74
N TRP A 543 18.57 -1.58 -19.47
CA TRP A 543 19.26 -0.42 -18.88
C TRP A 543 18.36 0.38 -17.91
N LEU A 544 17.05 0.24 -18.05
CA LEU A 544 16.07 0.86 -17.17
C LEU A 544 16.14 0.32 -15.73
N TRP A 545 16.68 -0.88 -15.50
CA TRP A 545 16.97 -1.37 -14.16
C TRP A 545 18.00 -0.48 -13.43
N GLY A 546 19.02 0.01 -14.14
CA GLY A 546 19.98 0.98 -13.58
C GLY A 546 19.33 2.33 -13.25
N LEU A 547 18.34 2.76 -14.03
CA LEU A 547 17.53 3.94 -13.71
C LEU A 547 16.71 3.74 -12.42
N ARG A 548 16.08 2.57 -12.26
CA ARG A 548 15.33 2.19 -11.04
C ARG A 548 16.24 2.17 -9.82
N LEU A 549 17.41 1.51 -9.93
CA LEU A 549 18.42 1.46 -8.88
C LEU A 549 18.89 2.86 -8.45
N SER A 550 19.18 3.73 -9.43
CA SER A 550 19.62 5.10 -9.16
C SER A 550 18.57 5.91 -8.39
N ARG A 551 17.28 5.58 -8.54
CA ARG A 551 16.20 6.21 -7.75
C ARG A 551 16.05 5.58 -6.38
N TYR A 552 16.13 4.25 -6.30
CA TYR A 552 16.11 3.52 -5.04
C TYR A 552 17.19 4.06 -4.07
N GLN A 553 18.39 4.31 -4.60
CA GLN A 553 19.53 4.87 -3.83
C GLN A 553 19.45 6.38 -3.57
N ARG A 554 18.55 7.12 -4.24
CA ARG A 554 18.39 8.56 -4.02
C ARG A 554 17.46 8.81 -2.86
N THR A 555 18.01 9.33 -1.76
CA THR A 555 17.20 9.91 -0.69
C THR A 555 16.41 11.11 -1.24
N VAL A 556 15.11 10.94 -1.45
CA VAL A 556 14.23 12.04 -1.87
C VAL A 556 14.15 13.06 -0.75
N ARG A 557 14.70 14.25 -0.96
CA ARG A 557 14.55 15.39 -0.05
C ARG A 557 13.44 16.30 -0.57
N LEU A 558 12.32 16.34 0.14
CA LEU A 558 11.23 17.26 -0.17
C LEU A 558 11.70 18.71 0.08
N THR A 559 11.69 19.53 -0.97
CA THR A 559 11.99 20.97 -0.90
C THR A 559 10.81 21.79 -1.43
N ASN A 560 10.68 23.04 -0.98
CA ASN A 560 9.66 23.96 -1.48
C ASN A 560 10.08 24.62 -2.80
N THR A 561 9.27 25.55 -3.34
CA THR A 561 9.57 26.29 -4.58
C THR A 561 10.74 27.30 -4.46
N ASP A 562 11.33 27.45 -3.28
CA ASP A 562 12.57 28.19 -3.02
C ASP A 562 13.78 27.27 -2.86
N LEU A 563 13.60 25.95 -3.05
CA LEU A 563 14.60 24.90 -2.77
C LEU A 563 14.98 24.77 -1.30
N ASP A 564 14.24 25.42 -0.39
CA ASP A 564 14.42 25.24 1.05
C ASP A 564 13.86 23.87 1.47
N PRO A 565 14.38 23.24 2.54
CA PRO A 565 13.76 22.09 3.17
C PRO A 565 12.29 22.35 3.49
N PHE A 566 11.42 21.40 3.14
CA PHE A 566 9.99 21.53 3.35
C PHE A 566 9.65 21.29 4.83
N LEU A 567 9.62 22.38 5.61
CA LEU A 567 9.30 22.38 7.03
C LEU A 567 8.03 23.21 7.25
N LEU A 568 6.99 22.60 7.83
CA LEU A 568 5.77 23.35 8.13
C LEU A 568 5.96 24.14 9.42
N HIS A 569 5.97 25.46 9.30
CA HIS A 569 6.05 26.41 10.41
C HIS A 569 4.70 27.09 10.61
N THR A 570 4.16 26.98 11.82
CA THR A 570 2.99 27.74 12.24
C THR A 570 3.34 28.64 13.41
N ALA A 571 3.27 29.94 13.16
CA ALA A 571 3.63 30.98 14.09
C ALA A 571 2.40 31.76 14.54
N THR A 572 2.32 32.05 15.84
CA THR A 572 1.27 32.88 16.43
C THR A 572 1.87 34.20 16.88
N PHE A 573 1.18 35.29 16.57
CA PHE A 573 1.50 36.65 16.99
C PHE A 573 0.29 37.26 17.70
N ARG A 574 0.53 38.14 18.68
CA ARG A 574 -0.50 38.90 19.38
C ARG A 574 -0.55 40.32 18.83
N ALA A 575 -1.73 40.82 18.49
CA ALA A 575 -1.93 42.19 18.03
C ALA A 575 -2.65 43.01 19.11
N ALA A 576 -2.03 44.09 19.58
CA ALA A 576 -2.64 45.01 20.54
C ALA A 576 -3.85 45.78 19.95
N ASP A 577 -3.82 46.09 18.65
CA ASP A 577 -4.96 46.58 17.86
C ASP A 577 -5.13 45.68 16.61
N PRO A 578 -5.99 44.64 16.71
CA PRO A 578 -6.23 43.70 15.62
C PRO A 578 -6.79 44.36 14.35
N ASN A 579 -7.55 45.45 14.49
CA ASN A 579 -8.12 46.17 13.36
C ASN A 579 -7.05 46.97 12.62
N ALA A 580 -6.10 47.56 13.33
CA ALA A 580 -4.94 48.19 12.71
C ALA A 580 -4.05 47.16 11.99
N ALA A 581 -3.83 45.99 12.60
CA ALA A 581 -3.04 44.92 12.00
C ALA A 581 -3.69 44.36 10.72
N ALA A 582 -5.02 44.14 10.73
CA ALA A 582 -5.78 43.72 9.56
C ALA A 582 -5.70 44.73 8.41
N ARG A 583 -5.85 46.04 8.70
CA ARG A 583 -5.67 47.11 7.70
C ARG A 583 -4.25 47.13 7.15
N GLY A 584 -3.25 46.92 8.00
CA GLY A 584 -1.84 46.80 7.61
C GLY A 584 -1.61 45.65 6.63
N LEU A 585 -2.14 44.45 6.94
CA LEU A 585 -2.08 43.29 6.07
C LEU A 585 -2.73 43.54 4.70
N SER A 586 -3.95 44.08 4.68
CA SER A 586 -4.69 44.35 3.44
C SER A 586 -4.08 45.47 2.59
N SER A 587 -3.24 46.32 3.17
CA SER A 587 -2.55 47.41 2.44
C SER A 587 -1.32 46.94 1.66
N ARG A 588 -0.85 45.70 1.90
CA ARG A 588 0.36 45.18 1.25
C ARG A 588 0.06 44.70 -0.18
N PRO A 589 0.94 44.99 -1.15
CA PRO A 589 0.74 44.59 -2.55
C PRO A 589 0.94 43.08 -2.79
N ASP A 590 1.67 42.39 -1.92
CA ASP A 590 2.00 40.96 -2.00
C ASP A 590 1.07 40.07 -1.15
N VAL A 591 0.04 40.67 -0.54
CA VAL A 591 -0.94 39.98 0.30
C VAL A 591 -2.33 40.22 -0.26
N ARG A 592 -3.12 39.15 -0.42
CA ARG A 592 -4.52 39.22 -0.87
C ARG A 592 -5.44 38.70 0.22
N HIS A 593 -6.51 39.43 0.51
CA HIS A 593 -7.52 38.99 1.47
C HIS A 593 -8.63 38.19 0.75
N ASP A 594 -8.91 37.00 1.26
CA ASP A 594 -10.09 36.22 0.91
C ASP A 594 -11.19 36.51 1.94
N GLU A 595 -12.15 37.36 1.56
CA GLU A 595 -13.24 37.79 2.45
C GLU A 595 -14.21 36.66 2.82
N GLU A 596 -14.32 35.61 2.00
CA GLU A 596 -15.19 34.46 2.28
C GLU A 596 -14.57 33.54 3.34
N GLN A 597 -13.24 33.42 3.34
CA GLN A 597 -12.50 32.55 4.25
C GLN A 597 -11.92 33.29 5.47
N GLY A 598 -11.86 34.62 5.45
CA GLY A 598 -11.24 35.43 6.50
C GLY A 598 -9.74 35.23 6.61
N VAL A 599 -9.07 34.92 5.49
CA VAL A 599 -7.65 34.57 5.42
C VAL A 599 -6.93 35.51 4.45
N TRP A 600 -5.75 35.99 4.86
CA TRP A 600 -4.80 36.68 4.01
C TRP A 600 -3.78 35.71 3.44
N MET A 601 -3.54 35.83 2.14
CA MET A 601 -2.69 34.92 1.40
C MET A 601 -1.49 35.71 0.89
N TRP A 602 -0.29 35.27 1.28
CA TRP A 602 0.98 35.89 0.87
C TRP A 602 1.50 35.22 -0.39
N TRP A 603 1.78 35.99 -1.44
CA TRP A 603 2.12 35.47 -2.77
C TRP A 603 3.38 36.11 -3.36
N ARG A 604 3.94 35.43 -4.36
CA ARG A 604 4.87 36.02 -5.32
C ARG A 604 4.55 35.57 -6.76
N PRO A 605 5.03 36.29 -7.79
CA PRO A 605 5.04 35.80 -9.16
C PRO A 605 5.77 34.45 -9.26
N GLY A 606 5.23 33.51 -10.04
CA GLY A 606 5.82 32.18 -10.21
C GLY A 606 7.20 32.21 -10.85
N VAL A 607 8.10 31.28 -10.47
CA VAL A 607 9.38 31.06 -11.16
C VAL A 607 9.12 30.11 -12.32
N PRO A 608 9.59 30.37 -13.55
CA PRO A 608 9.41 29.47 -14.68
C PRO A 608 10.36 28.26 -14.53
N ALA A 609 9.95 27.27 -13.75
CA ALA A 609 10.63 26.00 -13.60
C ALA A 609 9.61 24.85 -13.67
N GLY A 610 9.17 24.51 -14.88
CA GLY A 610 8.51 23.25 -15.21
C GLY A 610 7.08 23.00 -14.70
N ALA A 611 6.59 23.73 -13.70
CA ALA A 611 5.21 23.69 -13.24
C ALA A 611 4.47 24.97 -13.67
N VAL A 612 3.42 24.81 -14.48
CA VAL A 612 2.56 25.92 -14.90
C VAL A 612 1.80 26.43 -13.67
N GLY A 613 2.09 27.67 -13.26
CA GLY A 613 1.34 28.39 -12.23
C GLY A 613 1.72 29.86 -12.22
N GLU A 614 0.75 30.74 -12.51
CA GLU A 614 0.94 32.19 -12.64
C GLU A 614 1.39 32.87 -11.33
N SER A 615 1.32 32.21 -10.17
CA SER A 615 1.71 32.75 -8.87
C SER A 615 2.03 31.64 -7.86
N THR A 616 3.01 31.85 -6.99
CA THR A 616 3.40 30.93 -5.90
C THR A 616 2.89 31.43 -4.57
N LYS A 617 2.15 30.59 -3.84
CA LYS A 617 1.75 30.87 -2.45
C LYS A 617 2.97 30.72 -1.53
N LEU A 618 3.27 31.76 -0.76
CA LEU A 618 4.37 31.76 0.20
C LEU A 618 3.89 31.43 1.63
N GLY A 619 2.66 31.82 1.97
CA GLY A 619 2.06 31.54 3.28
C GLY A 619 0.59 31.92 3.38
N SER A 620 -0.04 31.51 4.47
CA SER A 620 -1.42 31.90 4.84
C SER A 620 -1.41 32.56 6.21
N ILE A 621 -2.25 33.58 6.39
CA ILE A 621 -2.36 34.34 7.64
C ILE A 621 -3.84 34.46 7.97
N ALA A 622 -4.24 34.09 9.18
CA ALA A 622 -5.59 34.37 9.68
C ALA A 622 -5.53 35.21 10.95
N LEU A 623 -6.53 36.06 11.12
CA LEU A 623 -6.74 36.84 12.33
C LEU A 623 -7.92 36.25 13.10
N HIS A 624 -7.67 35.87 14.35
CA HIS A 624 -8.68 35.38 15.27
C HIS A 624 -8.59 36.19 16.57
N ASP A 625 -9.62 36.98 16.85
CA ASP A 625 -9.67 37.90 17.99
C ASP A 625 -8.46 38.85 18.03
N ASP A 626 -7.52 38.64 18.96
CA ASP A 626 -6.27 39.41 19.09
C ASP A 626 -5.03 38.67 18.57
N ARG A 627 -5.20 37.56 17.84
CA ARG A 627 -4.09 36.69 17.40
C ARG A 627 -4.01 36.52 15.89
N LEU A 628 -2.84 36.74 15.34
CA LEU A 628 -2.48 36.41 13.97
C LEU A 628 -1.79 35.06 13.92
N VAL A 629 -2.27 34.15 13.09
CA VAL A 629 -1.69 32.83 12.85
C VAL A 629 -1.13 32.78 11.44
N LEU A 630 0.19 32.67 11.32
CA LEU A 630 0.93 32.52 10.07
C LEU A 630 1.29 31.05 9.85
N GLU A 631 1.07 30.54 8.65
CA GLU A 631 1.56 29.23 8.20
C GLU A 631 2.43 29.36 6.94
N VAL A 632 3.63 28.80 6.99
CA VAL A 632 4.62 28.77 5.89
C VAL A 632 5.34 27.43 5.87
N ASN A 633 5.92 27.05 4.73
CA ASN A 633 6.59 25.75 4.53
C ASN A 633 8.13 25.84 4.46
N SER A 634 8.74 26.87 5.08
CA SER A 634 10.19 26.93 5.33
C SER A 634 10.55 27.93 6.42
N ALA A 635 11.66 27.68 7.10
CA ALA A 635 12.21 28.59 8.12
C ALA A 635 12.54 29.96 7.52
N ALA A 636 13.10 30.00 6.30
CA ALA A 636 13.42 31.24 5.61
C ALA A 636 12.16 32.08 5.31
N ARG A 637 11.04 31.45 4.94
CA ARG A 637 9.76 32.15 4.75
C ARG A 637 9.18 32.64 6.07
N PHE A 638 9.36 31.89 7.16
CA PHE A 638 8.93 32.29 8.51
C PHE A 638 9.68 33.55 8.96
N GLU A 639 11.01 33.56 8.89
CA GLU A 639 11.81 34.72 9.31
C GLU A 639 11.47 35.97 8.50
N ARG A 640 11.28 35.81 7.18
CA ARG A 640 10.82 36.90 6.31
C ARG A 640 9.45 37.42 6.75
N ALA A 641 8.51 36.52 6.99
CA ALA A 641 7.15 36.87 7.38
C ALA A 641 7.09 37.55 8.74
N ARG A 642 7.82 37.02 9.73
CA ARG A 642 7.96 37.60 11.06
C ARG A 642 8.43 39.04 11.02
N ALA A 643 9.50 39.32 10.28
CA ALA A 643 10.11 40.64 10.23
C ALA A 643 9.13 41.73 9.79
N TRP A 644 8.27 41.45 8.81
CA TRP A 644 7.28 42.44 8.37
C TRP A 644 5.94 42.35 9.12
N LEU A 645 5.60 41.22 9.76
CA LEU A 645 4.43 41.11 10.64
C LEU A 645 4.61 41.95 11.91
N GLU A 646 5.78 41.88 12.55
CA GLU A 646 6.10 42.68 13.75
C GLU A 646 6.20 44.19 13.45
N ALA A 647 6.46 44.56 12.19
CA ALA A 647 6.48 45.95 11.73
C ALA A 647 5.09 46.51 11.35
N LEU A 648 4.03 45.69 11.42
CA LEU A 648 2.67 46.15 11.11
C LEU A 648 2.15 47.14 12.17
N PRO A 649 1.30 48.10 11.77
CA PRO A 649 0.58 48.93 12.72
C PRO A 649 -0.34 48.06 13.59
N GLY A 650 -0.48 48.41 14.87
CA GLY A 650 -1.31 47.67 15.82
C GLY A 650 -0.56 46.80 16.82
N GLY A 651 0.77 46.96 16.93
CA GLY A 651 1.58 46.33 17.99
C GLY A 651 1.54 44.81 17.92
N VAL A 652 1.99 44.26 16.79
CA VAL A 652 2.05 42.81 16.55
C VAL A 652 3.33 42.24 17.16
N GLU A 653 3.21 41.38 18.16
CA GLU A 653 4.33 40.75 18.87
C GLU A 653 4.31 39.24 18.66
N PHE A 654 5.47 38.64 18.37
CA PHE A 654 5.59 37.19 18.23
C PHE A 654 5.37 36.46 19.57
N GLU A 655 4.51 35.45 19.59
CA GLU A 655 4.28 34.61 20.77
C GLU A 655 5.06 33.28 20.69
N ARG A 656 4.85 32.51 19.61
CA ARG A 656 5.41 31.15 19.48
C ARG A 656 5.44 30.68 18.02
N VAL A 657 6.30 29.71 17.74
CA VAL A 657 6.34 28.95 16.47
C VAL A 657 6.41 27.46 16.76
N THR A 658 5.70 26.67 15.96
CA THR A 658 5.81 25.21 15.93
C THR A 658 6.35 24.79 14.57
N THR A 659 7.37 23.94 14.55
CA THR A 659 8.01 23.43 13.34
C THR A 659 7.84 21.91 13.28
N ARG A 660 7.43 21.37 12.13
CA ARG A 660 7.40 19.93 11.88
C ARG A 660 8.09 19.60 10.55
N GLU A 661 8.79 18.48 10.52
CA GLU A 661 9.20 17.84 9.26
C GLU A 661 7.95 17.29 8.57
N ALA A 662 7.87 17.47 7.25
CA ALA A 662 6.73 16.98 6.48
C ALA A 662 6.82 15.47 6.29
N SER A 663 6.43 14.70 7.31
CA SER A 663 5.95 13.32 7.11
C SER A 663 4.55 13.40 6.49
N THR A 664 4.36 12.68 5.40
CA THR A 664 3.21 12.60 4.49
C THR A 664 1.84 12.98 5.08
N GLU A 665 1.50 14.28 5.14
CA GLU A 665 0.16 14.85 4.90
C GLU A 665 0.15 16.39 5.10
N LEU A 666 -0.40 17.13 4.12
CA LEU A 666 -0.40 18.61 4.01
C LEU A 666 -1.57 19.28 4.77
N ALA A 667 -1.87 18.87 6.01
CA ALA A 667 -2.90 19.54 6.81
C ALA A 667 -2.31 20.76 7.57
N PRO A 668 -3.04 21.90 7.66
CA PRO A 668 -2.59 23.04 8.44
C PRO A 668 -2.49 22.70 9.93
N LEU A 669 -1.51 23.28 10.62
CA LEU A 669 -1.15 23.03 12.03
C LEU A 669 -2.17 23.62 13.04
N ASP A 670 -3.08 24.50 12.59
CA ASP A 670 -4.13 25.13 13.41
C ASP A 670 -5.48 25.06 12.69
N ASP A 671 -6.43 24.24 13.17
CA ASP A 671 -7.74 24.01 12.50
C ASP A 671 -8.69 25.22 12.52
N ARG A 672 -8.24 26.34 13.07
CA ARG A 672 -8.89 27.65 12.91
C ARG A 672 -8.63 28.24 11.53
N LEU A 673 -7.52 27.84 10.89
CA LEU A 673 -7.29 28.07 9.48
C LEU A 673 -8.22 27.14 8.70
N PRO A 674 -8.98 27.65 7.71
CA PRO A 674 -9.84 26.82 6.88
C PRO A 674 -9.01 25.75 6.16
N SER A 675 -9.19 24.49 6.57
CA SER A 675 -8.41 23.34 6.09
C SER A 675 -8.97 22.69 4.83
N GLN A 676 -10.02 23.23 4.22
CA GLN A 676 -10.65 22.60 3.06
C GLN A 676 -11.02 23.63 2.00
N GLN A 677 -10.43 23.46 0.80
CA GLN A 677 -11.18 23.81 -0.40
C GLN A 677 -12.45 22.93 -0.39
N PRO A 678 -13.66 23.51 -0.51
CA PRO A 678 -14.87 22.71 -0.63
C PRO A 678 -14.72 21.72 -1.80
N ALA A 679 -15.33 20.53 -1.66
CA ALA A 679 -15.39 19.58 -2.76
C ALA A 679 -15.92 20.30 -4.00
N PRO A 680 -15.18 20.29 -5.13
CA PRO A 680 -15.51 21.11 -6.27
C PRO A 680 -16.92 20.75 -6.78
N SER A 681 -17.76 21.75 -6.99
CA SER A 681 -19.08 21.55 -7.61
C SER A 681 -18.90 20.91 -9.00
N PRO A 682 -19.88 20.13 -9.51
CA PRO A 682 -19.80 19.58 -10.87
C PRO A 682 -19.45 20.62 -11.95
N GLU A 683 -19.90 21.86 -11.76
CA GLU A 683 -19.53 23.00 -12.62
C GLU A 683 -18.05 23.40 -12.48
N ALA A 684 -17.51 23.45 -11.26
CA ALA A 684 -16.09 23.69 -11.02
C ALA A 684 -15.20 22.55 -11.57
N ILE A 685 -15.68 21.30 -11.56
CA ILE A 685 -15.01 20.16 -12.19
C ILE A 685 -14.96 20.37 -13.71
N ALA A 686 -16.10 20.69 -14.33
CA ALA A 686 -16.19 20.93 -15.76
C ALA A 686 -15.35 22.14 -16.21
N GLN A 687 -15.35 23.22 -15.42
CA GLN A 687 -14.53 24.41 -15.67
C GLN A 687 -13.04 24.09 -15.57
N ARG A 688 -12.62 23.31 -14.57
CA ARG A 688 -11.23 22.85 -14.44
C ARG A 688 -10.81 21.95 -15.60
N ALA A 689 -11.65 20.99 -15.99
CA ALA A 689 -11.39 20.14 -17.16
C ALA A 689 -11.24 20.98 -18.44
N ARG A 690 -12.06 22.03 -18.60
CA ARG A 690 -11.95 22.99 -19.71
C ARG A 690 -10.65 23.79 -19.67
N LEU A 691 -10.29 24.39 -18.53
CA LEU A 691 -9.03 25.14 -18.38
C LEU A 691 -7.82 24.25 -18.63
N GLN A 692 -7.86 23.00 -18.15
CA GLN A 692 -6.79 22.05 -18.36
C GLN A 692 -6.66 21.68 -19.84
N ARG A 693 -7.79 21.45 -20.52
CA ARG A 693 -7.80 21.24 -21.98
C ARG A 693 -7.23 22.44 -22.73
N GLU A 694 -7.60 23.67 -22.37
CA GLU A 694 -7.07 24.90 -22.96
C GLU A 694 -5.55 25.03 -22.73
N THR A 695 -5.07 24.75 -21.51
CA THR A 695 -3.64 24.71 -21.18
C THR A 695 -2.87 23.72 -22.05
N CYS A 696 -3.43 22.53 -22.29
CA CYS A 696 -2.80 21.52 -23.14
C CYS A 696 -2.73 21.94 -24.61
N MET A 697 -3.77 22.63 -25.08
CA MET A 697 -3.77 23.17 -26.44
C MET A 697 -2.73 24.29 -26.58
N LEU A 698 -2.59 25.16 -25.58
CA LEU A 698 -1.56 26.20 -25.55
C LEU A 698 -0.14 25.61 -25.52
N TRP A 699 0.07 24.50 -24.81
CA TRP A 699 1.37 23.81 -24.76
C TRP A 699 1.91 23.47 -26.15
N LEU A 700 1.05 23.19 -27.14
CA LEU A 700 1.47 22.91 -28.52
C LEU A 700 2.21 24.07 -29.19
N ASP A 701 2.00 25.28 -28.69
CA ASP A 701 2.54 26.54 -29.20
C ASP A 701 3.58 27.17 -28.26
N GLN A 702 3.92 26.48 -27.15
CA GLN A 702 4.99 26.90 -26.24
C GLN A 702 6.33 26.24 -26.58
N PRO A 703 7.47 26.96 -26.47
CA PRO A 703 8.79 26.36 -26.56
C PRO A 703 9.00 25.25 -25.53
N VAL A 704 9.55 24.11 -25.96
CA VAL A 704 9.85 22.97 -25.09
C VAL A 704 11.35 22.67 -25.16
N PRO A 705 12.10 22.71 -24.03
CA PRO A 705 13.54 22.45 -24.02
C PRO A 705 13.95 21.11 -24.65
N LEU A 706 13.17 20.04 -24.41
CA LEU A 706 13.43 18.71 -24.99
C LEU A 706 13.33 18.68 -26.53
N LEU A 707 12.67 19.67 -27.13
CA LEU A 707 12.57 19.83 -28.59
C LEU A 707 13.59 20.84 -29.13
N GLY A 708 14.60 21.20 -28.33
CA GLY A 708 15.58 22.23 -28.66
C GLY A 708 14.95 23.61 -28.71
N ASP A 709 14.12 23.94 -27.72
CA ASP A 709 13.35 25.18 -27.59
C ASP A 709 12.39 25.47 -28.76
N ARG A 710 12.04 24.44 -29.54
CA ARG A 710 10.98 24.51 -30.55
C ARG A 710 9.63 24.21 -29.93
N THR A 711 8.57 24.75 -30.53
CA THR A 711 7.21 24.35 -30.13
C THR A 711 6.88 22.94 -30.62
N PRO A 712 5.99 22.20 -29.95
CA PRO A 712 5.50 20.91 -30.43
C PRO A 712 5.03 20.94 -31.90
N ARG A 713 4.30 21.97 -32.33
CA ARG A 713 3.89 22.13 -33.74
C ARG A 713 5.06 22.32 -34.69
N GLN A 714 6.06 23.11 -34.28
CA GLN A 714 7.25 23.33 -35.09
C GLN A 714 8.09 22.06 -35.22
N ALA A 715 8.29 21.31 -34.13
CA ALA A 715 9.03 20.06 -34.12
C ALA A 715 8.33 18.98 -34.98
N ALA A 716 7.00 18.91 -34.89
CA ALA A 716 6.17 17.98 -35.64
C ALA A 716 6.21 18.16 -37.18
N ARG A 717 6.85 19.21 -37.70
CA ARG A 717 7.05 19.38 -39.16
C ARG A 717 7.92 18.28 -39.77
N THR A 718 8.79 17.66 -38.98
CA THR A 718 9.64 16.53 -39.43
C THR A 718 9.05 15.20 -38.97
N ALA A 719 9.32 14.10 -39.68
CA ALA A 719 8.82 12.78 -39.27
C ALA A 719 9.36 12.36 -37.89
N ALA A 720 10.65 12.58 -37.63
CA ALA A 720 11.28 12.27 -36.34
C ALA A 720 10.72 13.17 -35.21
N GLY A 721 10.61 14.47 -35.44
CA GLY A 721 10.03 15.38 -34.47
C GLY A 721 8.55 15.09 -34.19
N ARG A 722 7.77 14.66 -35.19
CA ARG A 722 6.37 14.25 -35.01
C ARG A 722 6.26 13.01 -34.12
N ARG A 723 7.12 12.00 -34.30
CA ARG A 723 7.19 10.83 -33.42
C ARG A 723 7.52 11.23 -31.98
N LYS A 724 8.51 12.10 -31.80
CA LYS A 724 8.91 12.60 -30.48
C LYS A 724 7.78 13.34 -29.77
N VAL A 725 7.08 14.24 -30.46
CA VAL A 725 5.94 14.97 -29.88
C VAL A 725 4.76 14.02 -29.60
N ALA A 726 4.48 13.07 -30.49
CA ALA A 726 3.42 12.08 -30.26
C ALA A 726 3.69 11.22 -29.02
N LEU A 727 4.94 10.80 -28.82
CA LEU A 727 5.37 10.10 -27.60
C LEU A 727 5.13 10.97 -26.36
N MET A 728 5.55 12.24 -26.37
CA MET A 728 5.31 13.16 -25.25
C MET A 728 3.83 13.32 -24.91
N ILE A 729 2.95 13.33 -25.92
CA ILE A 729 1.50 13.40 -25.72
C ILE A 729 0.96 12.11 -25.11
N ARG A 730 1.39 10.94 -25.61
CA ARG A 730 0.93 9.63 -25.11
C ARG A 730 1.35 9.38 -23.67
N THR A 731 2.49 9.94 -23.26
CA THR A 731 3.01 9.77 -21.92
C THR A 731 2.51 10.81 -20.93
N MET A 732 1.79 11.87 -21.34
CA MET A 732 1.25 12.86 -20.39
C MET A 732 0.54 12.18 -19.22
N PRO A 733 0.84 12.54 -17.95
CA PRO A 733 0.24 11.89 -16.80
C PRO A 733 -1.22 12.27 -16.67
N THR A 734 -2.00 11.41 -16.01
CA THR A 734 -3.35 11.75 -15.58
C THR A 734 -3.25 12.74 -14.42
N TRP A 735 -4.01 13.84 -14.46
CA TRP A 735 -3.92 14.86 -13.41
C TRP A 735 -4.81 14.49 -12.24
N SER A 736 -4.20 14.35 -11.07
CA SER A 736 -4.94 14.27 -9.82
C SER A 736 -5.64 15.61 -9.54
N SER A 737 -6.93 15.55 -9.28
CA SER A 737 -7.76 16.69 -8.90
C SER A 737 -8.62 16.28 -7.70
N PRO A 738 -8.99 17.21 -6.81
CA PRO A 738 -9.95 16.96 -5.72
C PRO A 738 -11.31 16.40 -6.18
N ALA A 739 -11.54 16.37 -7.49
CA ALA A 739 -12.74 15.87 -8.13
C ALA A 739 -12.60 14.51 -8.83
N GLY A 740 -11.46 13.84 -8.66
CA GLY A 740 -11.09 12.62 -9.37
C GLY A 740 -10.06 12.86 -10.49
N PRO A 741 -9.53 11.78 -11.08
CA PRO A 741 -8.53 11.86 -12.12
C PRO A 741 -9.05 12.56 -13.38
N LEU A 742 -8.26 13.47 -13.94
CA LEU A 742 -8.55 14.17 -15.19
C LEU A 742 -7.58 13.71 -16.28
N GLU A 743 -8.13 13.05 -17.30
CA GLU A 743 -7.36 12.57 -18.45
C GLU A 743 -6.96 13.72 -19.39
N PRO A 744 -5.69 13.78 -19.84
CA PRO A 744 -5.29 14.69 -20.91
C PRO A 744 -6.01 14.37 -22.22
N PRO A 745 -6.33 15.40 -23.04
CA PRO A 745 -7.01 15.22 -24.32
C PRO A 745 -6.04 14.69 -25.40
N ARG A 746 -5.41 13.52 -25.16
CA ARG A 746 -4.30 12.96 -25.96
C ARG A 746 -4.68 12.81 -27.44
N GLU A 747 -5.86 12.27 -27.74
CA GLU A 747 -6.34 12.07 -29.12
C GLU A 747 -6.50 13.40 -29.88
N GLU A 748 -6.98 14.44 -29.19
CA GLU A 748 -7.10 15.78 -29.76
C GLU A 748 -5.73 16.37 -30.08
N LEU A 749 -4.80 16.30 -29.11
CA LEU A 749 -3.43 16.79 -29.28
C LEU A 749 -2.70 16.06 -30.41
N LEU A 750 -2.86 14.74 -30.52
CA LEU A 750 -2.29 13.94 -31.61
C LEU A 750 -2.85 14.38 -32.98
N ARG A 751 -4.13 14.72 -33.06
CA ARG A 751 -4.75 15.23 -34.29
C ARG A 751 -4.15 16.57 -34.71
N GLN A 752 -3.88 17.46 -33.76
CA GLN A 752 -3.31 18.79 -33.99
C GLN A 752 -1.90 18.75 -34.61
N ILE A 753 -1.14 17.66 -34.42
CA ILE A 753 0.21 17.46 -34.98
C ILE A 753 0.24 16.48 -36.16
N GLY A 754 -0.92 16.00 -36.60
CA GLY A 754 -1.05 15.03 -37.70
C GLY A 754 -0.47 13.65 -37.37
N ALA A 755 -0.58 13.20 -36.11
CA ALA A 755 -0.04 11.94 -35.60
C ALA A 755 -1.13 10.93 -35.17
N THR A 756 -2.33 11.03 -35.73
CA THR A 756 -3.44 10.10 -35.43
C THR A 756 -3.02 8.66 -35.69
N ALA A 757 -3.42 7.75 -34.80
CA ALA A 757 -3.25 6.31 -34.99
C ALA A 757 -3.82 5.90 -36.36
N ARG A 758 -3.05 5.15 -37.15
CA ARG A 758 -3.63 4.43 -38.29
C ARG A 758 -4.58 3.39 -37.68
N ALA A 759 -5.84 3.42 -38.12
CA ALA A 759 -6.84 2.43 -37.79
C ALA A 759 -6.41 1.03 -38.23
#